data_AF-A0A7W2N8G5-F1
#
_entry.id   AF-A0A7W2N8G5-F1
#
_cell.length_a   1.000
_cell.length_b   1.000
_cell.length_c   1.000
_cell.angle_alpha   90.00
_cell.angle_beta   90.00
_cell.angle_gamma   90.00
#
_symmetry.space_group_name_H-M   'P 1'
#
loop_
_entity.id
_entity.type
_entity.pdbx_description
1 polymer ?
#
loop_
_entity_poly.entity_id
_entity_poly.type
_entity_poly.pdbx_seq_one_letter_code
_entity_poly.pdbx_strand_id
1 'polypeptide(L)'
;MTKLNTVFLGGLVALSAPLMAADKLNSFQSLNGYTGLINTPSAQAQAKGTVDIGYNNQLDFSGKLYENGHNFIFSAGLFDGFEISGQIASSTMHDYTFALTEKQTRDLSFNAKYQLPFIPNDWFSLAVGGKDVGGAANQYATYYAVASKQLGDFNFSAGLAKSDRLTGQMDGVFAGVEWQLFDWFSLQVEHDGEAENAAARITLPKKWLFDLGTLTLTSRFYSNSAYDEQDAYWGLNLTIPLFDDYDQPVVNSKSAAQVQPNHAAAAYGVKQNKPPGFVTSASRDAAPVPLVKTVASKNTASRNTMKIAAQVSTYPITAADTALNTITLNKLTLNTQAFSLKSALAADGFENILVGYNQQKQLIIQFENPVFNRNDIDAFGLVLGRIAEHVTEPGVEFTVQLAKYDTPLMSILGQVDHYRAFINGQQNPDLAIQQGAMPIPKGVTWVGLTRANSPYFKPRVTIGPALTNTYATELGVYDLSLALRADIDLPLWQGGGVSVSGQVHVANTDDFGKTAPFKHYREHTGVDRAVFYQTFALPFGLYNQTQVGYFQETYDYSGIINETAWLSPAGRHKVSANAGYFVYQNYNGNRDYKTLSYQYNWVEQDITFHATAGEFWSKDTGAKLESRFWFGDSYIGLFYENTSAQKAGVSISIPLTSRKDMAVTRYGQIKGKEAWRHTASTQIGKSHNRLVFNQGYTPGTAISLDRSFLNQGRMSSDYIYANLARLKNAYMEYK
;
A
#
# COMPACT_ATOMS: atom_id res chain seq x y z
N MET A 1 -24.60 -22.43 -45.23
CA MET A 1 -24.90 -23.56 -44.32
C MET A 1 -23.67 -23.76 -43.46
N THR A 2 -23.72 -23.27 -42.22
CA THR A 2 -22.61 -23.29 -41.26
C THR A 2 -22.37 -24.74 -40.81
N LYS A 3 -21.20 -25.30 -41.13
CA LYS A 3 -20.72 -26.51 -40.44
C LYS A 3 -20.50 -26.11 -38.99
N LEU A 4 -21.41 -26.49 -38.08
CA LEU A 4 -21.16 -26.36 -36.66
C LEU A 4 -19.90 -27.15 -36.34
N ASN A 5 -18.88 -26.47 -35.83
CA ASN A 5 -17.55 -27.01 -35.64
C ASN A 5 -17.52 -28.03 -34.49
N THR A 6 -16.83 -29.16 -34.68
CA THR A 6 -16.84 -30.30 -33.75
C THR A 6 -16.30 -29.92 -32.36
N VAL A 7 -15.32 -29.00 -32.30
CA VAL A 7 -14.75 -28.47 -31.05
C VAL A 7 -15.79 -27.67 -30.26
N PHE A 8 -16.56 -26.82 -30.95
CA PHE A 8 -17.62 -26.01 -30.35
C PHE A 8 -18.78 -26.88 -29.82
N LEU A 9 -19.20 -27.88 -30.60
CA LEU A 9 -20.24 -28.82 -30.18
C LEU A 9 -19.78 -29.66 -28.96
N GLY A 10 -18.52 -30.10 -28.97
CA GLY A 10 -17.91 -30.80 -27.84
C GLY A 10 -17.85 -29.95 -26.57
N GLY A 11 -17.46 -28.68 -26.68
CA GLY A 11 -17.44 -27.73 -25.57
C GLY A 11 -18.83 -27.52 -24.95
N LEU A 12 -19.87 -27.31 -25.77
CA LEU A 12 -21.25 -27.16 -25.28
C LEU A 12 -21.76 -28.41 -24.57
N VAL A 13 -21.47 -29.60 -25.10
CA VAL A 13 -21.85 -30.88 -24.48
C VAL A 13 -21.13 -31.06 -23.13
N ALA A 14 -19.84 -30.73 -23.04
CA ALA A 14 -19.07 -30.81 -21.81
C ALA A 14 -19.60 -29.84 -20.72
N LEU A 15 -19.98 -28.62 -21.09
CA LEU A 15 -20.61 -27.67 -20.15
C LEU A 15 -21.90 -28.22 -19.53
N SER A 16 -22.63 -29.08 -20.26
CA SER A 16 -23.86 -29.73 -19.79
C SER A 16 -23.66 -31.06 -19.03
N ALA A 17 -22.42 -31.56 -18.89
CA ALA A 17 -22.13 -32.85 -18.26
C ALA A 17 -22.41 -32.83 -16.74
N PRO A 18 -22.86 -33.96 -16.13
CA PRO A 18 -23.15 -34.03 -14.69
C PRO A 18 -21.91 -33.85 -13.81
N LEU A 19 -22.14 -33.44 -12.54
CA LEU A 19 -21.09 -33.08 -11.58
C LEU A 19 -20.05 -34.20 -11.36
N MET A 20 -18.78 -33.82 -11.38
CA MET A 20 -17.68 -34.51 -10.72
C MET A 20 -17.01 -33.49 -9.79
N ALA A 21 -16.44 -33.94 -8.65
CA ALA A 21 -15.76 -33.05 -7.72
C ALA A 21 -14.67 -32.27 -8.48
N ALA A 22 -14.83 -30.96 -8.57
CA ALA A 22 -13.92 -30.08 -9.28
C ALA A 22 -13.00 -29.39 -8.28
N ASP A 23 -11.69 -29.54 -8.48
CA ASP A 23 -10.71 -28.65 -7.88
C ASP A 23 -10.81 -27.25 -8.53
N LYS A 24 -10.18 -26.25 -7.91
CA LYS A 24 -10.11 -24.90 -8.47
C LYS A 24 -9.34 -24.98 -9.80
N LEU A 25 -9.97 -24.58 -10.92
CA LEU A 25 -9.30 -24.53 -12.22
C LEU A 25 -8.02 -23.68 -12.14
N ASN A 26 -6.90 -24.27 -12.52
CA ASN A 26 -5.70 -23.50 -12.82
C ASN A 26 -5.96 -22.72 -14.12
N SER A 27 -5.76 -21.41 -14.07
CA SER A 27 -5.88 -20.54 -15.24
C SER A 27 -4.57 -19.82 -15.47
N PHE A 28 -4.08 -19.88 -16.69
CA PHE A 28 -2.83 -19.24 -17.10
C PHE A 28 -3.11 -18.17 -18.14
N GLN A 29 -2.16 -17.25 -18.31
CA GLN A 29 -2.27 -16.22 -19.33
C GLN A 29 -2.18 -16.85 -20.73
N SER A 30 -3.02 -16.35 -21.64
CA SER A 30 -2.99 -16.65 -23.08
C SER A 30 -1.97 -15.77 -23.79
N LEU A 31 -1.67 -16.06 -25.06
CA LEU A 31 -0.79 -15.22 -25.88
C LEU A 31 -1.39 -13.82 -26.16
N ASN A 32 -2.71 -13.67 -25.94
CA ASN A 32 -3.48 -12.44 -26.11
C ASN A 32 -3.66 -11.63 -24.82
N GLY A 33 -3.05 -12.06 -23.71
CA GLY A 33 -2.92 -11.25 -22.50
C GLY A 33 -4.14 -11.20 -21.60
N TYR A 34 -5.02 -12.19 -21.68
CA TYR A 34 -6.02 -12.48 -20.64
C TYR A 34 -5.86 -13.94 -20.22
N THR A 35 -6.36 -14.32 -19.04
CA THR A 35 -6.39 -15.74 -18.66
C THR A 35 -7.25 -16.57 -19.64
N GLY A 36 -6.71 -17.70 -20.12
CA GLY A 36 -7.30 -18.47 -21.22
C GLY A 36 -6.38 -19.59 -21.72
N LEU A 37 -6.66 -20.06 -22.93
CA LEU A 37 -5.87 -21.11 -23.60
C LEU A 37 -4.75 -20.48 -24.44
N ILE A 38 -4.86 -20.52 -25.77
CA ILE A 38 -3.82 -20.06 -26.70
C ILE A 38 -4.12 -18.63 -27.12
N ASN A 39 -5.18 -18.46 -27.89
CA ASN A 39 -5.73 -17.19 -28.33
C ASN A 39 -7.12 -16.93 -27.73
N THR A 40 -7.80 -17.92 -27.14
CA THR A 40 -9.16 -17.78 -26.61
C THR A 40 -9.20 -17.60 -25.08
N PRO A 41 -10.17 -16.85 -24.54
CA PRO A 41 -10.30 -16.66 -23.10
C PRO A 41 -10.93 -17.90 -22.44
N SER A 42 -10.67 -18.05 -21.14
CA SER A 42 -11.48 -18.89 -20.26
C SER A 42 -12.27 -18.02 -19.27
N ALA A 43 -13.25 -18.62 -18.60
CA ALA A 43 -14.08 -17.91 -17.63
C ALA A 43 -13.38 -17.63 -16.29
N GLN A 44 -12.25 -18.27 -16.01
CA GLN A 44 -11.48 -18.03 -14.80
C GLN A 44 -10.79 -16.67 -14.90
N ALA A 45 -10.84 -15.87 -13.85
CA ALA A 45 -9.99 -14.69 -13.71
C ALA A 45 -8.76 -15.00 -12.86
N GLN A 46 -7.68 -14.25 -13.09
CA GLN A 46 -6.49 -14.26 -12.27
C GLN A 46 -6.85 -13.97 -10.81
N ALA A 47 -6.26 -14.74 -9.89
CA ALA A 47 -6.58 -14.64 -8.47
C ALA A 47 -6.25 -13.25 -7.91
N LYS A 48 -7.10 -12.74 -7.01
CA LYS A 48 -6.86 -11.50 -6.27
C LYS A 48 -5.43 -11.50 -5.71
N GLY A 49 -4.71 -10.41 -5.92
CA GLY A 49 -3.36 -10.25 -5.36
C GLY A 49 -2.25 -10.95 -6.13
N THR A 50 -2.54 -11.59 -7.27
CA THR A 50 -1.51 -12.18 -8.13
C THR A 50 -1.20 -11.27 -9.31
N VAL A 51 0.06 -11.23 -9.71
CA VAL A 51 0.56 -10.51 -10.89
C VAL A 51 1.19 -11.52 -11.85
N ASP A 52 0.98 -11.36 -13.15
CA ASP A 52 1.61 -12.15 -14.20
C ASP A 52 2.39 -11.24 -15.14
N ILE A 53 3.62 -11.64 -15.47
CA ILE A 53 4.48 -10.96 -16.43
C ILE A 53 4.79 -11.94 -17.54
N GLY A 54 4.34 -11.61 -18.75
CA GLY A 54 4.43 -12.44 -19.94
C GLY A 54 5.27 -11.83 -21.06
N TYR A 55 5.99 -12.67 -21.79
CA TYR A 55 6.54 -12.37 -23.10
C TYR A 55 6.08 -13.42 -24.11
N ASN A 56 5.70 -13.02 -25.33
CA ASN A 56 5.52 -13.95 -26.43
C ASN A 56 5.88 -13.32 -27.78
N ASN A 57 6.07 -14.17 -28.79
CA ASN A 57 6.48 -13.73 -30.13
C ASN A 57 5.33 -13.69 -31.17
N GLN A 58 4.07 -13.94 -30.78
CA GLN A 58 2.92 -13.94 -31.69
C GLN A 58 2.34 -12.54 -31.85
N LEU A 59 2.99 -11.72 -32.68
CA LEU A 59 2.55 -10.35 -32.89
C LEU A 59 1.35 -10.31 -33.84
N ASP A 60 0.26 -9.71 -33.38
CA ASP A 60 -0.87 -9.36 -34.24
C ASP A 60 -0.58 -8.03 -34.95
N PHE A 61 -0.25 -8.12 -36.24
CA PHE A 61 0.11 -6.96 -37.03
C PHE A 61 -1.15 -6.21 -37.49
N SER A 62 -1.63 -5.31 -36.63
CA SER A 62 -2.79 -4.45 -36.93
C SER A 62 -4.02 -5.25 -37.40
N GLY A 63 -4.30 -6.39 -36.75
CA GLY A 63 -5.47 -7.22 -37.05
C GLY A 63 -5.46 -7.86 -38.44
N LYS A 64 -4.33 -7.87 -39.17
CA LYS A 64 -4.25 -8.35 -40.56
C LYS A 64 -3.57 -9.70 -40.74
N LEU A 65 -2.53 -9.95 -39.95
CA LEU A 65 -1.75 -11.18 -39.98
C LEU A 65 -1.04 -11.37 -38.64
N TYR A 66 -0.55 -12.57 -38.39
CA TYR A 66 0.36 -12.88 -37.28
C TYR A 66 1.78 -13.01 -37.81
N GLU A 67 2.68 -12.21 -37.24
CA GLU A 67 4.11 -12.23 -37.57
C GLU A 67 4.94 -12.48 -36.30
N ASN A 68 6.23 -12.71 -36.47
CA ASN A 68 7.14 -12.77 -35.34
C ASN A 68 7.46 -11.37 -34.86
N GLY A 69 7.25 -11.13 -33.57
CA GLY A 69 7.58 -9.87 -32.94
C GLY A 69 7.66 -9.97 -31.44
N HIS A 70 7.24 -8.93 -30.75
CA HIS A 70 7.40 -8.81 -29.31
C HIS A 70 6.09 -8.37 -28.66
N ASN A 71 5.51 -9.25 -27.84
CA ASN A 71 4.44 -8.91 -26.92
C ASN A 71 4.96 -8.97 -25.50
N PHE A 72 4.89 -7.87 -24.77
CA PHE A 72 5.12 -7.82 -23.33
C PHE A 72 3.79 -7.58 -22.63
N ILE A 73 3.41 -8.48 -21.73
CA ILE A 73 2.10 -8.46 -21.09
C ILE A 73 2.28 -8.39 -19.58
N PHE A 74 1.53 -7.51 -18.94
CA PHE A 74 1.40 -7.45 -17.50
C PHE A 74 -0.06 -7.62 -17.13
N SER A 75 -0.42 -8.61 -16.30
CA SER A 75 -1.78 -8.78 -15.80
C SER A 75 -1.83 -8.92 -14.29
N ALA A 76 -2.98 -8.56 -13.72
CA ALA A 76 -3.20 -8.64 -12.28
C ALA A 76 -4.66 -8.94 -11.94
N GLY A 77 -4.86 -9.79 -10.93
CA GLY A 77 -6.16 -9.97 -10.27
C GLY A 77 -6.36 -8.88 -9.21
N LEU A 78 -7.27 -7.93 -9.46
CA LEU A 78 -7.47 -6.75 -8.61
C LEU A 78 -8.45 -6.98 -7.47
N PHE A 79 -9.50 -7.75 -7.77
CA PHE A 79 -10.62 -8.04 -6.90
C PHE A 79 -11.13 -9.44 -7.24
N ASP A 80 -11.96 -10.03 -6.39
CA ASP A 80 -12.52 -11.35 -6.64
C ASP A 80 -13.26 -11.39 -8.00
N GLY A 81 -12.73 -12.20 -8.90
CA GLY A 81 -13.21 -12.33 -10.27
C GLY A 81 -12.81 -11.21 -11.23
N PHE A 82 -12.10 -10.15 -10.80
CA PHE A 82 -11.73 -9.03 -11.66
C PHE A 82 -10.24 -9.02 -12.01
N GLU A 83 -9.94 -9.20 -13.29
CA GLU A 83 -8.60 -9.19 -13.87
C GLU A 83 -8.45 -8.01 -14.83
N ILE A 84 -7.27 -7.39 -14.81
CA ILE A 84 -6.83 -6.44 -15.83
C ILE A 84 -5.55 -6.94 -16.49
N SER A 85 -5.28 -6.48 -17.70
CA SER A 85 -3.95 -6.57 -18.29
C SER A 85 -3.59 -5.36 -19.14
N GLY A 86 -2.29 -5.15 -19.34
CA GLY A 86 -1.74 -4.27 -20.35
C GLY A 86 -0.79 -5.05 -21.25
N GLN A 87 -0.80 -4.76 -22.55
CA GLN A 87 0.05 -5.39 -23.55
C GLN A 87 0.78 -4.32 -24.36
N ILE A 88 2.11 -4.43 -24.43
CA ILE A 88 2.92 -3.72 -25.42
C ILE A 88 3.21 -4.69 -26.56
N ALA A 89 2.71 -4.39 -27.76
CA ALA A 89 2.93 -5.15 -28.97
C ALA A 89 3.88 -4.38 -29.89
N SER A 90 4.98 -4.98 -30.36
CA SER A 90 5.92 -4.30 -31.25
C SER A 90 6.63 -5.24 -32.22
N SER A 91 6.76 -4.80 -33.49
CA SER A 91 7.54 -5.52 -34.51
C SER A 91 9.05 -5.48 -34.20
N THR A 92 9.53 -4.43 -33.54
CA THR A 92 10.96 -4.14 -33.33
C THR A 92 11.22 -3.43 -32.01
N MET A 93 12.40 -3.65 -31.42
CA MET A 93 12.72 -3.18 -30.06
C MET A 93 13.47 -1.85 -29.97
N HIS A 94 14.31 -1.51 -30.96
CA HIS A 94 15.36 -0.48 -30.83
C HIS A 94 15.45 0.46 -32.04
N ASP A 95 14.30 0.87 -32.59
CA ASP A 95 14.23 1.74 -33.76
C ASP A 95 13.13 2.81 -33.71
N TYR A 96 13.40 3.86 -34.48
CA TYR A 96 12.47 4.96 -34.73
C TYR A 96 11.49 4.58 -35.83
N THR A 97 10.19 4.58 -35.53
CA THR A 97 9.16 4.23 -36.53
C THR A 97 9.02 5.30 -37.63
N PHE A 98 9.62 6.48 -37.45
CA PHE A 98 9.63 7.57 -38.44
C PHE A 98 10.61 7.36 -39.60
N ALA A 99 11.61 6.49 -39.44
CA ALA A 99 12.77 6.42 -40.34
C ALA A 99 12.73 5.26 -41.35
N LEU A 100 11.71 4.40 -41.31
CA LEU A 100 11.70 3.13 -42.03
C LEU A 100 10.66 3.09 -43.17
N THR A 101 11.06 2.44 -44.27
CA THR A 101 10.24 2.18 -45.46
C THR A 101 9.30 0.98 -45.31
N GLU A 102 9.48 0.17 -44.27
CA GLU A 102 8.64 -0.99 -43.94
C GLU A 102 7.57 -0.62 -42.92
N LYS A 103 6.40 -1.25 -43.01
CA LYS A 103 5.29 -1.00 -42.07
C LYS A 103 5.63 -1.68 -40.75
N GLN A 104 5.75 -0.91 -39.67
CA GLN A 104 5.96 -1.42 -38.31
C GLN A 104 4.75 -1.15 -37.42
N THR A 105 4.52 -1.99 -36.41
CA THR A 105 3.56 -1.70 -35.35
C THR A 105 4.26 -1.55 -34.00
N ARG A 106 3.76 -0.62 -33.19
CA ARG A 106 4.12 -0.45 -31.78
C ARG A 106 2.91 0.15 -31.07
N ASP A 107 2.32 -0.62 -30.17
CA ASP A 107 1.06 -0.24 -29.53
C ASP A 107 1.00 -0.68 -28.07
N LEU A 108 0.27 0.09 -27.26
CA LEU A 108 -0.04 -0.21 -25.87
C LEU A 108 -1.56 -0.32 -25.72
N SER A 109 -2.02 -1.53 -25.43
CA SER A 109 -3.44 -1.85 -25.23
C SER A 109 -3.71 -2.33 -23.80
N PHE A 110 -4.97 -2.20 -23.38
CA PHE A 110 -5.43 -2.64 -22.07
C PHE A 110 -6.63 -3.57 -22.19
N ASN A 111 -6.66 -4.60 -21.34
CA ASN A 111 -7.73 -5.59 -21.29
C ASN A 111 -8.35 -5.63 -19.90
N ALA A 112 -9.60 -6.04 -19.83
CA ALA A 112 -10.30 -6.29 -18.58
C ALA A 112 -11.21 -7.52 -18.71
N LYS A 113 -11.29 -8.31 -17.64
CA LYS A 113 -12.19 -9.47 -17.55
C LYS A 113 -12.84 -9.52 -16.17
N TYR A 114 -14.13 -9.84 -16.15
CA TYR A 114 -14.88 -10.06 -14.93
C TYR A 114 -15.58 -11.43 -14.95
N GLN A 115 -15.14 -12.31 -14.05
CA GLN A 115 -15.79 -13.58 -13.73
C GLN A 115 -16.98 -13.32 -12.79
N LEU A 116 -18.16 -13.75 -13.21
CA LEU A 116 -19.41 -13.52 -12.49
C LEU A 116 -19.49 -14.44 -11.26
N PRO A 117 -19.65 -13.92 -10.04
CA PRO A 117 -19.60 -14.70 -8.80
C PRO A 117 -20.92 -15.43 -8.48
N PHE A 118 -21.97 -15.24 -9.30
CA PHE A 118 -23.32 -15.71 -8.99
C PHE A 118 -23.62 -17.14 -9.44
N ILE A 119 -22.71 -17.75 -10.21
CA ILE A 119 -22.88 -19.12 -10.68
C ILE A 119 -22.13 -20.05 -9.73
N PRO A 120 -22.80 -21.08 -9.17
CA PRO A 120 -22.14 -22.08 -8.34
C PRO A 120 -20.93 -22.70 -9.06
N ASN A 121 -19.78 -22.77 -8.38
CA ASN A 121 -18.52 -23.25 -8.95
C ASN A 121 -18.60 -24.69 -9.50
N ASP A 122 -19.54 -25.50 -9.00
CA ASP A 122 -19.82 -26.88 -9.40
C ASP A 122 -20.60 -27.00 -10.72
N TRP A 123 -21.18 -25.91 -11.23
CA TRP A 123 -21.90 -25.91 -12.50
C TRP A 123 -20.98 -25.59 -13.67
N PHE A 124 -20.57 -24.32 -13.76
CA PHE A 124 -19.62 -23.76 -14.70
C PHE A 124 -19.27 -22.35 -14.23
N SER A 125 -18.12 -21.83 -14.64
CA SER A 125 -17.77 -20.42 -14.48
C SER A 125 -18.23 -19.62 -15.70
N LEU A 126 -18.66 -18.37 -15.52
CA LEU A 126 -19.01 -17.45 -16.60
C LEU A 126 -18.25 -16.14 -16.43
N ALA A 127 -17.68 -15.62 -17.52
CA ALA A 127 -17.04 -14.32 -17.53
C ALA A 127 -17.43 -13.50 -18.75
N VAL A 128 -17.31 -12.19 -18.59
CA VAL A 128 -17.34 -11.21 -19.68
C VAL A 128 -16.04 -10.44 -19.68
N GLY A 129 -15.56 -10.05 -20.86
CA GLY A 129 -14.32 -9.30 -20.95
C GLY A 129 -14.19 -8.52 -22.24
N GLY A 130 -13.16 -7.70 -22.27
CA GLY A 130 -12.78 -6.91 -23.41
C GLY A 130 -11.26 -6.85 -23.57
N LYS A 131 -10.79 -6.96 -24.81
CA LYS A 131 -9.41 -6.72 -25.23
C LYS A 131 -9.36 -5.40 -26.00
N ASP A 132 -8.29 -4.64 -25.79
CA ASP A 132 -8.12 -3.31 -26.39
C ASP A 132 -9.29 -2.37 -26.04
N VAL A 133 -9.66 -2.32 -24.76
CA VAL A 133 -10.79 -1.50 -24.25
C VAL A 133 -10.38 -0.05 -23.94
N GLY A 134 -9.16 0.36 -24.30
CA GLY A 134 -8.65 1.71 -24.08
C GLY A 134 -7.33 1.96 -24.82
N GLY A 135 -7.19 3.18 -25.35
CA GLY A 135 -6.06 3.59 -26.20
C GLY A 135 -6.48 4.76 -27.09
N ALA A 136 -5.51 5.40 -27.76
CA ALA A 136 -5.80 6.52 -28.62
C ALA A 136 -6.49 6.06 -29.92
N ALA A 137 -6.07 4.94 -30.51
CA ALA A 137 -6.57 4.39 -31.76
C ALA A 137 -7.09 2.96 -31.57
N ASN A 138 -8.33 2.82 -31.10
CA ASN A 138 -8.94 1.52 -30.84
C ASN A 138 -9.49 0.92 -32.15
N GLN A 139 -8.64 0.23 -32.91
CA GLN A 139 -9.00 -0.34 -34.22
C GLN A 139 -9.31 -1.84 -34.17
N TYR A 140 -9.08 -2.54 -33.05
CA TYR A 140 -9.20 -4.01 -32.94
C TYR A 140 -9.84 -4.49 -31.63
N ALA A 141 -10.73 -3.68 -31.04
CA ALA A 141 -11.49 -4.03 -29.84
C ALA A 141 -12.17 -5.39 -29.99
N THR A 142 -12.08 -6.22 -28.95
CA THR A 142 -12.74 -7.52 -28.90
C THR A 142 -13.52 -7.63 -27.60
N TYR A 143 -14.84 -7.88 -27.69
CA TYR A 143 -15.69 -8.10 -26.53
C TYR A 143 -16.20 -9.54 -26.54
N TYR A 144 -16.19 -10.20 -25.38
CA TYR A 144 -16.56 -11.61 -25.31
C TYR A 144 -17.32 -11.97 -24.04
N ALA A 145 -18.06 -13.08 -24.14
CA ALA A 145 -18.61 -13.82 -23.02
C ALA A 145 -18.17 -15.28 -23.15
N VAL A 146 -17.72 -15.88 -22.04
CA VAL A 146 -17.15 -17.23 -22.02
C VAL A 146 -17.64 -18.02 -20.82
N ALA A 147 -18.04 -19.27 -21.05
CA ALA A 147 -18.29 -20.24 -20.01
C ALA A 147 -17.16 -21.27 -19.97
N SER A 148 -16.79 -21.72 -18.77
CA SER A 148 -15.78 -22.76 -18.60
C SER A 148 -16.14 -23.77 -17.52
N LYS A 149 -15.73 -25.02 -17.72
CA LYS A 149 -15.96 -26.12 -16.77
C LYS A 149 -14.80 -27.11 -16.81
N GLN A 150 -14.39 -27.57 -15.63
CA GLN A 150 -13.44 -28.66 -15.49
C GLN A 150 -14.18 -29.99 -15.33
N LEU A 151 -13.72 -31.02 -16.05
CA LEU A 151 -14.20 -32.39 -15.96
C LEU A 151 -12.96 -33.31 -15.87
N GLY A 152 -12.62 -33.75 -14.65
CA GLY A 152 -11.37 -34.48 -14.41
C GLY A 152 -10.16 -33.65 -14.81
N ASP A 153 -9.30 -34.23 -15.65
CA ASP A 153 -8.06 -33.59 -16.14
C ASP A 153 -8.30 -32.64 -17.34
N PHE A 154 -9.56 -32.39 -17.71
CA PHE A 154 -9.91 -31.56 -18.86
C PHE A 154 -10.58 -30.25 -18.44
N ASN A 155 -10.10 -29.13 -18.98
CA ASN A 155 -10.71 -27.82 -18.85
C ASN A 155 -11.33 -27.41 -20.18
N PHE A 156 -12.64 -27.20 -20.19
CA PHE A 156 -13.39 -26.78 -21.37
C PHE A 156 -13.74 -25.30 -21.27
N SER A 157 -13.62 -24.57 -22.38
CA SER A 157 -14.14 -23.22 -22.56
C SER A 157 -14.96 -23.13 -23.84
N ALA A 158 -16.05 -22.39 -23.81
CA ALA A 158 -16.82 -22.05 -25.01
C ALA A 158 -17.47 -20.68 -24.83
N GLY A 159 -17.54 -19.91 -25.90
CA GLY A 159 -18.04 -18.55 -25.82
C GLY A 159 -18.40 -17.93 -27.16
N LEU A 160 -18.80 -16.67 -27.04
CA LEU A 160 -19.15 -15.79 -28.15
C LEU A 160 -18.33 -14.52 -28.01
N ALA A 161 -17.80 -14.03 -29.12
CA ALA A 161 -17.05 -12.80 -29.18
C ALA A 161 -17.46 -11.98 -30.40
N LYS A 162 -17.19 -10.68 -30.33
CA LYS A 162 -17.28 -9.76 -31.45
C LYS A 162 -15.95 -9.02 -31.54
N SER A 163 -15.34 -9.04 -32.72
CA SER A 163 -14.06 -8.39 -32.99
C SER A 163 -14.11 -7.64 -34.32
N ASP A 164 -13.40 -6.52 -34.39
CA ASP A 164 -13.23 -5.74 -35.63
C ASP A 164 -11.93 -6.14 -36.39
N ARG A 165 -11.25 -7.22 -35.97
CA ARG A 165 -10.03 -7.75 -36.59
C ARG A 165 -10.30 -8.27 -38.01
N LEU A 166 -9.43 -7.95 -38.96
CA LEU A 166 -9.53 -8.43 -40.34
C LEU A 166 -9.18 -9.92 -40.47
N THR A 167 -8.42 -10.49 -39.52
CA THR A 167 -8.18 -11.93 -39.43
C THR A 167 -9.44 -12.72 -39.07
N GLY A 168 -10.49 -12.09 -38.53
CA GLY A 168 -11.68 -12.80 -38.03
C GLY A 168 -11.47 -13.53 -36.70
N GLN A 169 -10.28 -13.45 -36.09
CA GLN A 169 -10.04 -14.00 -34.76
C GLN A 169 -11.00 -13.36 -33.75
N MET A 170 -11.65 -14.21 -32.94
CA MET A 170 -12.61 -13.83 -31.92
C MET A 170 -13.81 -13.04 -32.49
N ASP A 171 -14.19 -13.29 -33.75
CA ASP A 171 -15.47 -12.84 -34.33
C ASP A 171 -16.41 -14.04 -34.52
N GLY A 172 -17.36 -14.20 -33.59
CA GLY A 172 -18.32 -15.31 -33.58
C GLY A 172 -18.11 -16.29 -32.43
N VAL A 173 -18.28 -17.58 -32.71
CA VAL A 173 -18.15 -18.65 -31.72
C VAL A 173 -16.70 -19.07 -31.55
N PHE A 174 -16.29 -19.33 -30.32
CA PHE A 174 -14.99 -19.94 -30.03
C PHE A 174 -15.16 -21.04 -28.97
N ALA A 175 -14.24 -21.99 -28.96
CA ALA A 175 -14.21 -23.04 -27.94
C ALA A 175 -12.83 -23.65 -27.83
N GLY A 176 -12.48 -24.15 -26.65
CA GLY A 176 -11.20 -24.77 -26.39
C GLY A 176 -11.28 -25.87 -25.34
N VAL A 177 -10.31 -26.77 -25.41
CA VAL A 177 -10.05 -27.79 -24.41
C VAL A 177 -8.57 -27.77 -24.04
N GLU A 178 -8.30 -27.74 -22.75
CA GLU A 178 -6.99 -28.03 -22.19
C GLU A 178 -7.03 -29.38 -21.48
N TRP A 179 -6.06 -30.24 -21.74
CA TRP A 179 -5.88 -31.52 -21.08
C TRP A 179 -4.62 -31.48 -20.22
N GLN A 180 -4.79 -31.55 -18.91
CA GLN A 180 -3.71 -31.61 -17.92
C GLN A 180 -3.22 -33.06 -17.80
N LEU A 181 -2.21 -33.44 -18.60
CA LEU A 181 -1.64 -34.79 -18.59
C LEU A 181 -0.86 -35.10 -17.30
N PHE A 182 -0.13 -34.11 -16.80
CA PHE A 182 0.66 -34.16 -15.58
C PHE A 182 0.65 -32.78 -14.92
N ASP A 183 0.93 -32.65 -13.62
CA ASP A 183 0.99 -31.34 -12.92
C ASP A 183 1.86 -30.28 -13.60
N TRP A 184 2.85 -30.69 -14.41
CA TRP A 184 3.80 -29.84 -15.11
C TRP A 184 3.58 -29.75 -16.63
N PHE A 185 2.61 -30.48 -17.20
CA PHE A 185 2.39 -30.53 -18.66
C PHE A 185 0.91 -30.57 -19.05
N SER A 186 0.50 -29.65 -19.93
CA SER A 186 -0.82 -29.66 -20.54
C SER A 186 -0.76 -29.57 -22.07
N LEU A 187 -1.78 -30.15 -22.72
CA LEU A 187 -2.03 -30.03 -24.16
C LEU A 187 -3.28 -29.18 -24.37
N GLN A 188 -3.26 -28.27 -25.34
CA GLN A 188 -4.37 -27.36 -25.63
C GLN A 188 -4.80 -27.50 -27.08
N VAL A 189 -6.11 -27.49 -27.32
CA VAL A 189 -6.71 -27.38 -28.65
C VAL A 189 -7.85 -26.37 -28.58
N GLU A 190 -7.91 -25.43 -29.52
CA GLU A 190 -8.99 -24.45 -29.58
C GLU A 190 -9.38 -24.08 -31.02
N HIS A 191 -10.63 -23.66 -31.16
CA HIS A 191 -11.15 -22.89 -32.29
C HIS A 191 -11.32 -21.44 -31.84
N ASP A 192 -10.59 -20.50 -32.44
CA ASP A 192 -10.57 -19.10 -32.02
C ASP A 192 -11.53 -18.17 -32.79
N GLY A 193 -12.46 -18.75 -33.55
CA GLY A 193 -13.40 -18.05 -34.43
C GLY A 193 -12.96 -18.05 -35.89
N GLU A 194 -11.66 -18.16 -36.16
CA GLU A 194 -11.11 -18.30 -37.51
C GLU A 194 -10.39 -19.64 -37.71
N ALA A 195 -9.46 -19.99 -36.80
CA ALA A 195 -8.57 -21.13 -36.96
C ALA A 195 -8.68 -22.15 -35.82
N GLU A 196 -8.25 -23.37 -36.14
CA GLU A 196 -7.95 -24.43 -35.18
C GLU A 196 -6.48 -24.33 -34.78
N ASN A 197 -6.23 -24.23 -33.48
CA ASN A 197 -4.90 -24.11 -32.91
C ASN A 197 -4.61 -25.27 -31.97
N ALA A 198 -3.36 -25.72 -31.92
CA ALA A 198 -2.89 -26.64 -30.89
C ALA A 198 -1.58 -26.16 -30.24
N ALA A 199 -1.49 -26.34 -28.93
CA ALA A 199 -0.34 -25.93 -28.14
C ALA A 199 0.00 -26.94 -27.03
N ALA A 200 1.21 -26.82 -26.52
CA ALA A 200 1.65 -27.48 -25.29
C ALA A 200 2.09 -26.42 -24.28
N ARG A 201 1.75 -26.62 -23.00
CA ARG A 201 2.21 -25.78 -21.89
C ARG A 201 3.03 -26.62 -20.92
N ILE A 202 4.19 -26.10 -20.54
CA ILE A 202 5.06 -26.64 -19.50
C ILE A 202 5.02 -25.69 -18.31
N THR A 203 4.69 -26.21 -17.13
CA THR A 203 4.66 -25.46 -15.87
C THR A 203 5.81 -25.94 -14.99
N LEU A 204 6.73 -25.03 -14.66
CA LEU A 204 7.85 -25.37 -13.79
C LEU A 204 7.37 -25.49 -12.34
N PRO A 205 7.81 -26.52 -11.59
CA PRO A 205 7.48 -26.64 -10.18
C PRO A 205 7.95 -25.43 -9.36
N LYS A 206 7.07 -24.88 -8.50
CA LYS A 206 7.36 -23.71 -7.66
C LYS A 206 8.65 -23.83 -6.83
N LYS A 207 8.94 -25.04 -6.35
CA LYS A 207 10.16 -25.35 -5.56
C LYS A 207 11.46 -25.04 -6.32
N TRP A 208 11.44 -25.10 -7.65
CA TRP A 208 12.61 -24.77 -8.48
C TRP A 208 12.83 -23.26 -8.60
N LEU A 209 11.82 -22.46 -8.26
CA LEU A 209 11.84 -21.00 -8.24
C LEU A 209 11.89 -20.46 -6.81
N PHE A 210 12.33 -21.26 -5.83
CA PHE A 210 12.36 -20.88 -4.40
C PHE A 210 10.99 -20.37 -3.88
N ASP A 211 9.91 -20.96 -4.41
CA ASP A 211 8.52 -20.59 -4.11
C ASP A 211 8.17 -19.12 -4.41
N LEU A 212 8.97 -18.43 -5.24
CA LEU A 212 8.73 -17.04 -5.67
C LEU A 212 7.48 -16.90 -6.56
N GLY A 213 7.09 -17.96 -7.26
CA GLY A 213 6.02 -17.90 -8.24
C GLY A 213 5.93 -19.15 -9.10
N THR A 214 5.18 -19.04 -10.20
CA THR A 214 5.00 -20.10 -11.19
C THR A 214 5.51 -19.60 -12.54
N LEU A 215 6.42 -20.36 -13.19
CA LEU A 215 6.90 -20.06 -14.54
C LEU A 215 6.25 -21.05 -15.52
N THR A 216 5.64 -20.55 -16.59
CA THR A 216 5.10 -21.39 -17.66
C THR A 216 5.70 -21.06 -19.01
N LEU A 217 5.96 -22.08 -19.82
CA LEU A 217 6.30 -21.98 -21.24
C LEU A 217 5.15 -22.55 -22.06
N THR A 218 4.58 -21.76 -22.96
CA THR A 218 3.53 -22.18 -23.89
C THR A 218 4.10 -22.17 -25.31
N SER A 219 3.89 -23.22 -26.08
CA SER A 219 4.23 -23.26 -27.51
C SER A 219 3.01 -23.70 -28.32
N ARG A 220 2.49 -22.78 -29.15
CA ARG A 220 1.52 -23.08 -30.21
C ARG A 220 2.30 -23.68 -31.37
N PHE A 221 2.12 -24.97 -31.61
CA PHE A 221 2.89 -25.73 -32.61
C PHE A 221 2.07 -26.11 -33.85
N TYR A 222 0.77 -25.79 -33.85
CA TYR A 222 -0.12 -26.02 -34.99
C TYR A 222 -1.17 -24.92 -35.07
N SER A 223 -1.44 -24.50 -36.30
CA SER A 223 -2.52 -23.62 -36.71
C SER A 223 -2.90 -23.94 -38.14
N ASN A 224 -4.18 -23.82 -38.50
CA ASN A 224 -4.61 -23.84 -39.90
C ASN A 224 -4.98 -22.44 -40.43
N SER A 225 -4.65 -21.37 -39.70
CA SER A 225 -4.88 -20.00 -40.14
C SER A 225 -4.06 -19.68 -41.38
N ALA A 226 -4.69 -19.04 -42.37
CA ALA A 226 -3.98 -18.50 -43.53
C ALA A 226 -3.25 -17.19 -43.23
N TYR A 227 -3.44 -16.65 -42.03
CA TYR A 227 -2.89 -15.36 -41.59
C TYR A 227 -1.58 -15.51 -40.78
N ASP A 228 -1.14 -16.73 -40.49
CA ASP A 228 0.12 -17.00 -39.78
C ASP A 228 1.31 -16.97 -40.74
N GLU A 229 2.34 -16.16 -40.45
CA GLU A 229 3.62 -16.20 -41.17
C GLU A 229 4.56 -17.30 -40.65
N GLN A 230 4.31 -17.83 -39.45
CA GLN A 230 5.11 -18.88 -38.84
C GLN A 230 4.26 -20.09 -38.46
N ASP A 231 4.84 -21.28 -38.59
CA ASP A 231 4.19 -22.53 -38.19
C ASP A 231 4.04 -22.65 -36.67
N ALA A 232 4.84 -21.92 -35.89
CA ALA A 232 4.85 -22.01 -34.44
C ALA A 232 5.17 -20.68 -33.74
N TYR A 233 4.52 -20.48 -32.59
CA TYR A 233 4.75 -19.36 -31.68
C TYR A 233 4.93 -19.86 -30.26
N TRP A 234 5.55 -19.04 -29.41
CA TRP A 234 5.84 -19.38 -28.03
C TRP A 234 5.73 -18.18 -27.10
N GLY A 235 5.50 -18.48 -25.82
CA GLY A 235 5.42 -17.48 -24.76
C GLY A 235 5.92 -18.00 -23.42
N LEU A 236 6.44 -17.10 -22.59
CA LEU A 236 6.91 -17.33 -21.24
C LEU A 236 6.12 -16.44 -20.28
N ASN A 237 5.65 -16.98 -19.16
CA ASN A 237 4.87 -16.26 -18.16
C ASN A 237 5.36 -16.55 -16.75
N LEU A 238 5.56 -15.49 -15.96
CA LEU A 238 5.89 -15.58 -14.54
C LEU A 238 4.75 -15.00 -13.71
N THR A 239 4.07 -15.86 -12.96
CA THR A 239 3.00 -15.47 -12.02
C THR A 239 3.53 -15.41 -10.59
N ILE A 240 3.33 -14.28 -9.91
CA ILE A 240 3.85 -13.97 -8.56
C ILE A 240 2.69 -13.49 -7.66
N PRO A 241 2.51 -14.02 -6.44
CA PRO A 241 1.64 -13.43 -5.44
C PRO A 241 2.27 -12.15 -4.86
N LEU A 242 1.54 -11.04 -4.83
CA LEU A 242 2.03 -9.77 -4.26
C LEU A 242 2.17 -9.80 -2.73
N PHE A 243 1.49 -10.73 -2.08
CA PHE A 243 1.52 -10.93 -0.64
C PHE A 243 1.10 -12.36 -0.30
N ASP A 244 1.56 -12.84 0.85
CA ASP A 244 1.00 -14.02 1.49
C ASP A 244 -0.32 -13.62 2.16
N ASP A 245 -1.42 -14.30 1.82
CA ASP A 245 -2.66 -14.18 2.57
C ASP A 245 -2.38 -14.56 4.02
N TYR A 246 -2.48 -13.59 4.94
CA TYR A 246 -2.49 -13.86 6.37
C TYR A 246 -3.89 -14.37 6.77
N ASP A 247 -4.29 -15.50 6.20
CA ASP A 247 -5.52 -16.21 6.54
C ASP A 247 -5.36 -16.87 7.91
N GLN A 248 -5.45 -16.06 8.95
CA GLN A 248 -5.83 -16.53 10.27
C GLN A 248 -7.30 -16.17 10.44
N PRO A 249 -8.23 -17.15 10.54
CA PRO A 249 -9.62 -16.85 10.80
C PRO A 249 -9.74 -16.12 12.14
N VAL A 250 -9.96 -14.80 12.08
CA VAL A 250 -10.52 -14.07 13.22
C VAL A 250 -11.91 -14.66 13.42
N VAL A 251 -12.23 -15.09 14.64
CA VAL A 251 -13.53 -15.68 14.95
C VAL A 251 -14.60 -14.71 14.45
N ASN A 252 -15.39 -15.13 13.46
CA ASN A 252 -16.40 -14.29 12.81
C ASN A 252 -17.34 -13.70 13.87
N SER A 253 -17.12 -12.44 14.24
CA SER A 253 -18.07 -11.64 14.99
C SER A 253 -18.36 -10.40 14.17
N LYS A 254 -19.64 -10.21 13.84
CA LYS A 254 -20.17 -8.97 13.26
C LYS A 254 -19.51 -7.77 13.92
N SER A 255 -19.15 -6.77 13.10
CA SER A 255 -18.63 -5.47 13.52
C SER A 255 -19.27 -5.07 14.85
N ALA A 256 -18.46 -5.01 15.91
CA ALA A 256 -18.94 -4.67 17.24
C ALA A 256 -19.66 -3.33 17.11
N ALA A 257 -20.94 -3.30 17.50
CA ALA A 257 -21.69 -2.06 17.59
C ALA A 257 -20.83 -1.05 18.35
N GLN A 258 -20.71 0.17 17.81
CA GLN A 258 -19.97 1.25 18.48
C GLN A 258 -20.31 1.23 19.95
N VAL A 259 -19.33 0.87 20.79
CA VAL A 259 -19.51 0.94 22.23
C VAL A 259 -19.70 2.41 22.52
N GLN A 260 -20.95 2.80 22.82
CA GLN A 260 -21.23 4.11 23.37
C GLN A 260 -20.27 4.30 24.55
N PRO A 261 -19.65 5.47 24.73
CA PRO A 261 -18.75 5.76 25.83
C PRO A 261 -19.53 5.87 27.15
N ASN A 262 -20.23 4.82 27.54
CA ASN A 262 -21.13 4.79 28.69
C ASN A 262 -20.42 4.25 29.93
N HIS A 263 -19.13 4.55 30.12
CA HIS A 263 -18.51 4.52 31.44
C HIS A 263 -17.44 5.62 31.64
N ALA A 264 -16.99 6.30 30.57
CA ALA A 264 -16.07 7.43 30.69
C ALA A 264 -16.80 8.77 30.96
N ALA A 265 -17.95 9.03 30.35
CA ALA A 265 -18.59 10.35 30.42
C ALA A 265 -19.12 10.74 31.82
N ALA A 266 -19.42 9.76 32.70
CA ALA A 266 -19.95 10.05 34.03
C ALA A 266 -18.89 10.51 35.06
N ALA A 267 -17.60 10.42 34.75
CA ALA A 267 -16.52 10.84 35.65
C ALA A 267 -15.92 12.23 35.31
N TYR A 268 -16.35 12.87 34.22
CA TYR A 268 -15.76 14.13 33.74
C TYR A 268 -16.73 15.32 33.90
N GLY A 269 -17.14 15.62 35.13
CA GLY A 269 -17.73 16.92 35.46
C GLY A 269 -16.64 17.97 35.65
N VAL A 270 -16.40 18.82 34.65
CA VAL A 270 -15.63 20.08 34.85
C VAL A 270 -16.41 21.24 34.26
N LYS A 271 -16.88 22.12 35.14
CA LYS A 271 -17.41 23.45 34.79
C LYS A 271 -16.31 24.24 34.07
N GLN A 272 -16.64 24.81 32.91
CA GLN A 272 -15.77 25.73 32.18
C GLN A 272 -15.46 26.96 33.04
N ASN A 273 -14.18 27.13 33.40
CA ASN A 273 -13.67 28.42 33.85
C ASN A 273 -12.77 29.02 32.76
N LYS A 274 -13.04 30.29 32.49
CA LYS A 274 -12.34 31.21 31.58
C LYS A 274 -10.81 31.15 31.77
N PRO A 275 -10.00 31.27 30.70
CA PRO A 275 -8.54 31.18 30.82
C PRO A 275 -7.98 32.33 31.67
N PRO A 276 -7.05 32.08 32.62
CA PRO A 276 -6.34 33.16 33.29
C PRO A 276 -5.33 33.81 32.33
N GLY A 277 -5.34 35.14 32.32
CA GLY A 277 -4.42 35.96 31.54
C GLY A 277 -2.96 35.81 31.98
N PHE A 278 -2.07 36.09 31.03
CA PHE A 278 -0.63 36.23 31.24
C PHE A 278 -0.35 37.30 32.30
N VAL A 279 0.37 36.93 33.36
CA VAL A 279 1.02 37.88 34.26
C VAL A 279 2.53 37.67 34.17
N THR A 280 3.20 38.65 33.57
CA THR A 280 4.62 38.88 33.71
C THR A 280 4.90 39.45 35.10
N SER A 281 5.80 38.84 35.88
CA SER A 281 6.34 39.49 37.08
C SER A 281 7.84 39.28 37.17
N ALA A 282 8.57 40.32 36.78
CA ALA A 282 9.88 40.63 37.32
C ALA A 282 9.67 41.44 38.61
N SER A 283 10.12 40.94 39.75
CA SER A 283 10.62 41.78 40.86
C SER A 283 11.40 40.93 41.86
N ARG A 284 12.48 41.53 42.35
CA ARG A 284 13.48 41.02 43.27
C ARG A 284 12.98 40.96 44.73
N ASP A 285 13.84 40.35 45.54
CA ASP A 285 13.97 40.42 47.01
C ASP A 285 13.21 39.39 47.87
N ALA A 286 13.95 38.35 48.28
CA ALA A 286 13.95 37.83 49.66
C ALA A 286 15.22 37.00 49.95
N ALA A 287 15.77 37.21 51.14
CA ALA A 287 17.08 36.82 51.65
C ALA A 287 17.25 35.30 51.96
N PRO A 288 18.49 34.81 52.24
CA PRO A 288 18.87 33.40 52.10
C PRO A 288 18.63 32.53 53.35
N VAL A 289 18.29 31.27 53.11
CA VAL A 289 18.19 30.18 54.11
C VAL A 289 19.58 29.54 54.31
N PRO A 290 20.01 29.20 55.54
CA PRO A 290 21.36 28.72 55.80
C PRO A 290 21.61 27.27 55.34
N LEU A 291 22.76 27.06 54.69
CA LEU A 291 23.32 25.75 54.35
C LEU A 291 23.69 24.97 55.61
N VAL A 292 23.17 23.74 55.74
CA VAL A 292 23.69 22.74 56.67
C VAL A 292 24.84 22.00 55.98
N LYS A 293 25.99 21.99 56.67
CA LYS A 293 27.26 21.36 56.29
C LYS A 293 27.11 19.85 56.07
N THR A 294 27.51 19.38 54.90
CA THR A 294 27.85 17.99 54.61
C THR A 294 29.17 17.64 55.30
N VAL A 295 29.12 16.73 56.28
CA VAL A 295 30.31 16.05 56.83
C VAL A 295 30.46 14.72 56.09
N ALA A 296 31.59 14.58 55.40
CA ALA A 296 32.02 13.33 54.79
C ALA A 296 32.34 12.29 55.88
N SER A 297 31.82 11.08 55.74
CA SER A 297 32.45 9.91 56.34
C SER A 297 32.55 8.77 55.33
N LYS A 298 33.76 8.23 55.24
CA LYS A 298 34.15 7.07 54.44
C LYS A 298 33.49 5.83 55.04
N ASN A 299 32.82 5.01 54.24
CA ASN A 299 32.46 3.65 54.64
C ASN A 299 33.41 2.64 54.00
N THR A 300 34.31 2.17 54.85
CA THR A 300 35.07 0.92 54.72
C THR A 300 34.10 -0.25 54.86
N ALA A 301 34.31 -1.29 54.07
CA ALA A 301 33.59 -2.55 54.18
C ALA A 301 33.80 -3.21 55.56
N SER A 302 32.72 -3.64 56.19
CA SER A 302 32.75 -4.68 57.22
C SER A 302 31.46 -5.47 57.20
N ARG A 303 31.59 -6.75 56.84
CA ARG A 303 30.61 -7.81 57.13
C ARG A 303 30.46 -7.89 58.64
N ASN A 304 29.27 -7.59 59.15
CA ASN A 304 28.83 -8.11 60.43
C ASN A 304 27.40 -8.61 60.30
N THR A 305 27.28 -9.92 60.36
CA THR A 305 26.05 -10.68 60.59
C THR A 305 25.43 -10.23 61.92
N MET A 306 24.26 -9.60 61.87
CA MET A 306 23.36 -9.56 63.02
C MET A 306 22.09 -10.33 62.69
N LYS A 307 21.93 -11.44 63.42
CA LYS A 307 20.65 -12.14 63.60
C LYS A 307 19.65 -11.14 64.16
N ILE A 308 18.61 -10.82 63.38
CA ILE A 308 17.42 -10.15 63.91
C ILE A 308 16.56 -11.25 64.53
N ALA A 309 16.54 -11.28 65.87
CA ALA A 309 15.52 -12.00 66.60
C ALA A 309 14.17 -11.35 66.30
N ALA A 310 13.23 -12.13 65.77
CA ALA A 310 11.86 -11.70 65.57
C ALA A 310 11.21 -11.43 66.94
N GLN A 311 11.05 -10.16 67.30
CA GLN A 311 9.97 -9.77 68.20
C GLN A 311 8.75 -9.47 67.33
N VAL A 312 7.89 -10.47 67.19
CA VAL A 312 6.56 -10.31 66.62
C VAL A 312 5.73 -9.52 67.64
N SER A 313 5.69 -8.20 67.47
CA SER A 313 4.61 -7.40 68.04
C SER A 313 3.34 -7.69 67.22
N THR A 314 2.46 -8.53 67.78
CA THR A 314 1.14 -8.78 67.22
C THR A 314 0.28 -7.53 67.41
N TYR A 315 0.43 -6.56 66.52
CA TYR A 315 -0.63 -5.58 66.27
C TYR A 315 -1.69 -6.27 65.41
N PRO A 316 -2.98 -6.18 65.75
CA PRO A 316 -4.02 -6.67 64.86
C PRO A 316 -3.94 -5.86 63.56
N ILE A 317 -3.54 -6.51 62.47
CA ILE A 317 -3.61 -5.93 61.13
C ILE A 317 -5.08 -5.63 60.88
N THR A 318 -5.44 -4.34 60.88
CA THR A 318 -6.80 -3.95 60.56
C THR A 318 -7.07 -4.21 59.07
N ALA A 319 -8.33 -4.33 58.66
CA ALA A 319 -8.68 -4.43 57.24
C ALA A 319 -8.11 -3.25 56.42
N ALA A 320 -7.92 -2.08 57.06
CA ALA A 320 -7.30 -0.89 56.48
C ALA A 320 -5.78 -1.08 56.23
N ASP A 321 -5.04 -1.69 57.16
CA ASP A 321 -3.60 -1.96 56.99
C ASP A 321 -3.33 -3.04 55.92
N THR A 322 -4.22 -4.03 55.82
CA THR A 322 -4.17 -5.05 54.77
C THR A 322 -4.44 -4.42 53.40
N ALA A 323 -5.45 -3.54 53.31
CA ALA A 323 -5.74 -2.78 52.10
C ALA A 323 -4.59 -1.84 51.71
N LEU A 324 -3.98 -1.12 52.66
CA LEU A 324 -2.83 -0.23 52.41
C LEU A 324 -1.60 -1.00 51.91
N ASN A 325 -1.29 -2.14 52.52
CA ASN A 325 -0.18 -2.99 52.10
C ASN A 325 -0.42 -3.60 50.71
N THR A 326 -1.66 -4.02 50.43
CA THR A 326 -2.04 -4.52 49.09
C THR A 326 -1.95 -3.42 48.03
N ILE A 327 -2.43 -2.20 48.32
CA ILE A 327 -2.29 -1.03 47.44
C ILE A 327 -0.82 -0.68 47.21
N THR A 328 0.02 -0.75 48.24
CA THR A 328 1.45 -0.42 48.15
C THR A 328 2.22 -1.48 47.36
N LEU A 329 1.95 -2.78 47.57
CA LEU A 329 2.51 -3.87 46.78
C LEU A 329 2.07 -3.80 45.32
N ASN A 330 0.78 -3.59 45.05
CA ASN A 330 0.25 -3.46 43.69
C ASN A 330 0.83 -2.22 42.97
N LYS A 331 1.10 -1.14 43.70
CA LYS A 331 1.78 0.05 43.17
C LYS A 331 3.25 -0.23 42.85
N LEU A 332 3.95 -1.02 43.68
CA LEU A 332 5.32 -1.45 43.45
C LEU A 332 5.40 -2.41 42.24
N THR A 333 4.48 -3.37 42.10
CA THR A 333 4.45 -4.32 40.99
C THR A 333 4.14 -3.65 39.65
N LEU A 334 3.09 -2.81 39.58
CA LEU A 334 2.73 -2.12 38.34
C LEU A 334 3.80 -1.12 37.89
N ASN A 335 4.48 -0.46 38.83
CA ASN A 335 5.62 0.42 38.52
C ASN A 335 6.77 -0.36 37.87
N THR A 336 7.17 -1.50 38.44
CA THR A 336 8.24 -2.33 37.88
C THR A 336 7.86 -2.89 36.51
N GLN A 337 6.61 -3.32 36.33
CA GLN A 337 6.09 -3.79 35.04
C GLN A 337 6.07 -2.68 33.99
N ALA A 338 5.57 -1.50 34.34
CA ALA A 338 5.53 -0.34 33.46
C ALA A 338 6.94 0.17 33.10
N PHE A 339 7.91 0.05 34.01
CA PHE A 339 9.33 0.32 33.71
C PHE A 339 9.90 -0.69 32.72
N SER A 340 9.68 -1.98 32.95
CA SER A 340 10.10 -3.04 32.02
C SER A 340 9.48 -2.86 30.64
N LEU A 341 8.19 -2.53 30.57
CA LEU A 341 7.49 -2.22 29.32
C LEU A 341 8.15 -1.02 28.61
N LYS A 342 8.40 0.09 29.32
CA LYS A 342 9.06 1.27 28.74
C LYS A 342 10.43 0.91 28.15
N SER A 343 11.21 0.07 28.84
CA SER A 343 12.51 -0.41 28.34
C SER A 343 12.37 -1.31 27.10
N ALA A 344 11.39 -2.22 27.08
CA ALA A 344 11.13 -3.08 25.93
C ALA A 344 10.72 -2.26 24.70
N LEU A 345 9.79 -1.32 24.85
CA LEU A 345 9.38 -0.43 23.76
C LEU A 345 10.54 0.41 23.22
N ALA A 346 11.45 0.85 24.10
CA ALA A 346 12.65 1.58 23.69
C ALA A 346 13.64 0.68 22.91
N ALA A 347 13.77 -0.58 23.31
CA ALA A 347 14.58 -1.58 22.61
C ALA A 347 13.98 -1.98 21.26
N ASP A 348 12.64 -1.98 21.15
CA ASP A 348 11.92 -2.23 19.90
C ASP A 348 12.11 -1.11 18.86
N GLY A 349 12.69 0.02 19.26
CA GLY A 349 13.05 1.14 18.39
C GLY A 349 12.04 2.29 18.36
N PHE A 350 11.02 2.27 19.23
CA PHE A 350 10.06 3.37 19.34
C PHE A 350 10.69 4.63 19.95
N GLU A 351 10.10 5.77 19.62
CA GLU A 351 10.57 7.10 20.03
C GLU A 351 9.54 7.81 20.91
N ASN A 352 10.01 8.84 21.63
CA ASN A 352 9.21 9.71 22.48
C ASN A 352 8.31 8.97 23.49
N ILE A 353 8.83 7.85 24.03
CA ILE A 353 8.03 6.91 24.82
C ILE A 353 7.72 7.49 26.21
N LEU A 354 6.43 7.53 26.55
CA LEU A 354 5.91 7.80 27.88
C LEU A 354 5.08 6.61 28.34
N VAL A 355 5.32 6.14 29.56
CA VAL A 355 4.51 5.14 30.22
C VAL A 355 4.14 5.67 31.59
N GLY A 356 2.85 5.67 31.92
CA GLY A 356 2.34 6.09 33.22
C GLY A 356 1.20 5.21 33.67
N TYR A 357 0.91 5.22 34.96
CA TYR A 357 -0.19 4.45 35.54
C TYR A 357 -0.89 5.24 36.64
N ASN A 358 -2.11 4.88 37.00
CA ASN A 358 -2.83 5.47 38.14
C ASN A 358 -3.29 4.42 39.16
N GLN A 359 -3.93 4.88 40.23
CA GLN A 359 -4.44 4.01 41.31
C GLN A 359 -5.62 3.13 40.86
N GLN A 360 -6.29 3.52 39.77
CA GLN A 360 -7.43 2.83 39.18
C GLN A 360 -6.99 1.75 38.17
N LYS A 361 -5.72 1.32 38.20
CA LYS A 361 -5.14 0.34 37.26
C LYS A 361 -5.28 0.73 35.79
N GLN A 362 -5.20 2.02 35.48
CA GLN A 362 -5.14 2.51 34.10
C GLN A 362 -3.69 2.76 33.72
N LEU A 363 -3.24 2.16 32.63
CA LEU A 363 -1.92 2.28 32.05
C LEU A 363 -1.99 3.17 30.80
N ILE A 364 -1.22 4.25 30.78
CA ILE A 364 -1.16 5.21 29.68
C ILE A 364 0.18 5.06 28.98
N ILE A 365 0.17 4.81 27.68
CA ILE A 365 1.35 4.72 26.82
C ILE A 365 1.22 5.76 25.72
N GLN A 366 2.26 6.57 25.52
CA GLN A 366 2.42 7.39 24.33
C GLN A 366 3.73 7.01 23.65
N PHE A 367 3.72 6.90 22.32
CA PHE A 367 4.90 6.55 21.56
C PHE A 367 4.82 7.12 20.14
N GLU A 368 5.98 7.20 19.50
CA GLU A 368 6.12 7.50 18.07
C GLU A 368 6.68 6.30 17.32
N ASN A 369 6.22 6.12 16.08
CA ASN A 369 6.60 5.03 15.21
C ASN A 369 7.59 5.48 14.13
N PRO A 370 8.91 5.25 14.31
CA PRO A 370 9.88 5.44 13.24
C PRO A 370 10.23 4.14 12.50
N VAL A 371 9.82 2.97 12.99
CA VAL A 371 10.31 1.66 12.51
C VAL A 371 9.32 0.90 11.63
N PHE A 372 8.01 1.13 11.73
CA PHE A 372 7.01 0.48 10.87
C PHE A 372 6.44 1.50 9.88
N ASN A 373 7.25 1.92 8.90
CA ASN A 373 6.84 2.97 7.95
C ASN A 373 5.91 2.47 6.83
N ARG A 374 5.86 1.15 6.58
CA ARG A 374 4.91 0.58 5.62
C ARG A 374 3.46 0.73 6.11
N ASN A 375 3.24 0.54 7.41
CA ASN A 375 1.92 0.62 8.04
C ASN A 375 1.99 0.77 9.57
N ASP A 376 1.31 1.78 10.12
CA ASP A 376 1.29 2.05 11.56
C ASP A 376 0.59 0.96 12.40
N ILE A 377 -0.24 0.11 11.80
CA ILE A 377 -0.91 -0.98 12.54
C ILE A 377 0.09 -2.00 13.11
N ASP A 378 1.23 -2.21 12.44
CA ASP A 378 2.26 -3.13 12.94
C ASP A 378 2.91 -2.59 14.23
N ALA A 379 3.05 -1.27 14.33
CA ALA A 379 3.52 -0.61 15.54
C ALA A 379 2.54 -0.79 16.70
N PHE A 380 1.24 -0.61 16.46
CA PHE A 380 0.21 -0.91 17.47
C PHE A 380 0.24 -2.39 17.87
N GLY A 381 0.36 -3.31 16.91
CA GLY A 381 0.44 -4.74 17.18
C GLY A 381 1.57 -5.09 18.14
N LEU A 382 2.78 -4.60 17.87
CA LEU A 382 3.93 -4.81 18.74
C LEU A 382 3.75 -4.17 20.13
N VAL A 383 3.30 -2.91 20.21
CA VAL A 383 3.09 -2.21 21.49
C VAL A 383 2.06 -2.92 22.36
N LEU A 384 0.91 -3.27 21.79
CA LEU A 384 -0.17 -3.97 22.51
C LEU A 384 0.27 -5.38 22.94
N GLY A 385 1.05 -6.06 22.09
CA GLY A 385 1.68 -7.34 22.43
C GLY A 385 2.64 -7.23 23.63
N ARG A 386 3.53 -6.23 23.63
CA ARG A 386 4.45 -5.96 24.75
C ARG A 386 3.70 -5.59 26.03
N ILE A 387 2.58 -4.89 25.94
CA ILE A 387 1.71 -4.63 27.11
C ILE A 387 1.20 -5.94 27.69
N ALA A 388 0.65 -6.84 26.86
CA ALA A 388 0.16 -8.14 27.30
C ALA A 388 1.25 -9.05 27.89
N GLU A 389 2.48 -8.92 27.39
CA GLU A 389 3.68 -9.64 27.87
C GLU A 389 4.18 -9.14 29.22
N HIS A 390 4.34 -7.82 29.39
CA HIS A 390 5.00 -7.24 30.56
C HIS A 390 4.05 -6.90 31.72
N VAL A 391 2.76 -6.72 31.47
CA VAL A 391 1.80 -6.29 32.48
C VAL A 391 0.95 -7.47 32.93
N THR A 392 1.31 -8.10 34.04
CA THR A 392 0.62 -9.30 34.55
C THR A 392 -0.44 -9.00 35.61
N GLU A 393 -0.53 -7.75 36.06
CA GLU A 393 -1.53 -7.32 37.03
C GLU A 393 -2.96 -7.46 36.44
N PRO A 394 -3.88 -8.18 37.10
CA PRO A 394 -5.23 -8.40 36.57
C PRO A 394 -6.08 -7.13 36.54
N GLY A 395 -6.93 -7.02 35.51
CA GLY A 395 -7.90 -5.95 35.35
C GLY A 395 -7.29 -4.60 35.00
N VAL A 396 -6.06 -4.57 34.46
CA VAL A 396 -5.44 -3.33 33.97
C VAL A 396 -6.10 -2.92 32.66
N GLU A 397 -6.55 -1.66 32.61
CA GLU A 397 -6.96 -1.00 31.38
C GLU A 397 -5.74 -0.31 30.76
N PHE A 398 -5.60 -0.34 29.45
CA PHE A 398 -4.57 0.42 28.75
C PHE A 398 -5.17 1.50 27.85
N THR A 399 -4.43 2.58 27.67
CA THR A 399 -4.63 3.61 26.66
C THR A 399 -3.30 3.81 25.94
N VAL A 400 -3.26 3.48 24.66
CA VAL A 400 -2.08 3.60 23.80
C VAL A 400 -2.33 4.70 22.79
N GLN A 401 -1.51 5.76 22.80
CA GLN A 401 -1.58 6.87 21.85
C GLN A 401 -0.36 6.85 20.93
N LEU A 402 -0.62 6.75 19.63
CA LEU A 402 0.36 6.98 18.57
C LEU A 402 0.44 8.47 18.26
N ALA A 403 1.65 9.00 18.22
CA ALA A 403 1.95 10.34 17.76
C ALA A 403 3.05 10.34 16.70
N LYS A 404 3.20 11.48 16.02
CA LYS A 404 4.34 11.77 15.17
C LYS A 404 4.83 13.18 15.40
N TYR A 405 6.07 13.35 15.83
CA TYR A 405 6.66 14.64 16.20
C TYR A 405 5.77 15.38 17.19
N ASP A 406 5.38 14.69 18.27
CA ASP A 406 4.45 15.13 19.31
C ASP A 406 3.06 15.58 18.77
N THR A 407 2.67 15.19 17.55
CA THR A 407 1.34 15.41 16.97
C THR A 407 0.50 14.14 17.13
N PRO A 408 -0.59 14.14 17.93
CA PRO A 408 -1.41 12.97 18.16
C PRO A 408 -2.17 12.53 16.91
N LEU A 409 -2.12 11.22 16.61
CA LEU A 409 -2.73 10.65 15.41
C LEU A 409 -3.91 9.74 15.76
N MET A 410 -3.71 8.83 16.71
CA MET A 410 -4.71 7.81 17.06
C MET A 410 -4.48 7.26 18.45
N SER A 411 -5.56 6.86 19.11
CA SER A 411 -5.53 6.21 20.42
C SER A 411 -6.33 4.91 20.43
N ILE A 412 -5.82 3.88 21.12
CA ILE A 412 -6.47 2.58 21.32
C ILE A 412 -6.61 2.33 22.83
N LEU A 413 -7.79 1.88 23.22
CA LEU A 413 -8.13 1.51 24.58
C LEU A 413 -8.54 0.05 24.63
N GLY A 414 -8.27 -0.59 25.75
CA GLY A 414 -8.72 -1.96 25.99
C GLY A 414 -8.26 -2.45 27.35
N GLN A 415 -8.47 -3.75 27.59
CA GLN A 415 -8.03 -4.43 28.80
C GLN A 415 -6.90 -5.41 28.48
N VAL A 416 -5.87 -5.42 29.33
CA VAL A 416 -4.66 -6.24 29.12
C VAL A 416 -5.02 -7.73 29.06
N ASP A 417 -5.90 -8.20 29.95
CA ASP A 417 -6.30 -9.60 30.02
C ASP A 417 -7.07 -10.05 28.77
N HIS A 418 -7.97 -9.19 28.26
CA HIS A 418 -8.73 -9.47 27.05
C HIS A 418 -7.84 -9.53 25.81
N TYR A 419 -6.87 -8.61 25.72
CA TYR A 419 -5.93 -8.60 24.61
C TYR A 419 -4.97 -9.79 24.66
N ARG A 420 -4.53 -10.20 25.85
CA ARG A 420 -3.73 -11.43 26.04
C ARG A 420 -4.49 -12.67 25.55
N ALA A 421 -5.78 -12.78 25.87
CA ALA A 421 -6.63 -13.86 25.40
C ALA A 421 -6.76 -13.87 23.86
N PHE A 422 -6.80 -12.69 23.24
CA PHE A 422 -6.75 -12.56 21.77
C PHE A 422 -5.43 -13.05 21.15
N ILE A 423 -4.29 -12.65 21.72
CA ILE A 423 -2.97 -13.16 21.27
C ILE A 423 -2.94 -14.69 21.34
N ASN A 424 -3.52 -15.28 22.39
CA ASN A 424 -3.60 -16.73 22.58
C ASN A 424 -4.68 -17.42 21.72
N GLY A 425 -5.43 -16.69 20.89
CA GLY A 425 -6.46 -17.25 20.00
C GLY A 425 -7.74 -17.67 20.72
N GLN A 426 -8.01 -17.15 21.92
CA GLN A 426 -9.15 -17.55 22.73
C GLN A 426 -10.41 -16.71 22.42
N GLN A 427 -10.25 -15.44 22.04
CA GLN A 427 -11.35 -14.51 21.75
C GLN A 427 -10.88 -13.35 20.86
N ASN A 428 -11.82 -12.55 20.34
CA ASN A 428 -11.49 -11.28 19.69
C ASN A 428 -11.14 -10.20 20.72
N PRO A 429 -10.30 -9.21 20.36
CA PRO A 429 -9.92 -8.17 21.30
C PRO A 429 -11.06 -7.14 21.41
N ASP A 430 -11.37 -6.74 22.63
CA ASP A 430 -12.31 -5.64 22.90
C ASP A 430 -11.51 -4.34 22.96
N LEU A 431 -11.48 -3.62 21.83
CA LEU A 431 -10.73 -2.40 21.65
C LEU A 431 -11.68 -1.24 21.35
N ALA A 432 -11.46 -0.10 22.00
CA ALA A 432 -12.07 1.16 21.61
C ALA A 432 -11.02 2.04 20.92
N ILE A 433 -11.25 2.37 19.65
CA ILE A 433 -10.32 3.10 18.80
C ILE A 433 -10.87 4.49 18.50
N GLN A 434 -10.04 5.52 18.70
CA GLN A 434 -10.41 6.90 18.45
C GLN A 434 -9.30 7.65 17.71
N GLN A 435 -9.69 8.53 16.79
CA GLN A 435 -8.75 9.43 16.13
C GLN A 435 -8.28 10.56 17.06
N GLY A 436 -7.00 10.91 16.94
CA GLY A 436 -6.38 12.02 17.65
C GLY A 436 -5.99 11.70 19.10
N ALA A 437 -5.86 12.76 19.89
CA ALA A 437 -5.46 12.67 21.29
C ALA A 437 -6.60 12.19 22.19
N MET A 438 -6.26 11.45 23.23
CA MET A 438 -7.19 11.15 24.31
C MET A 438 -6.88 12.02 25.56
N PRO A 439 -7.90 12.50 26.30
CA PRO A 439 -7.69 13.13 27.60
C PRO A 439 -6.95 12.19 28.55
N ILE A 440 -5.83 12.66 29.10
CA ILE A 440 -5.06 11.89 30.09
C ILE A 440 -5.86 11.88 31.42
N PRO A 441 -6.10 10.70 32.03
CA PRO A 441 -6.76 10.61 33.33
C PRO A 441 -6.05 11.42 34.42
N LYS A 442 -6.79 11.85 35.43
CA LYS A 442 -6.19 12.52 36.60
C LYS A 442 -5.41 11.51 37.45
N GLY A 443 -4.34 11.96 38.10
CA GLY A 443 -3.58 11.13 39.05
C GLY A 443 -2.61 10.13 38.42
N VAL A 444 -2.21 10.33 37.15
CA VAL A 444 -1.21 9.50 36.48
C VAL A 444 0.18 9.75 37.08
N THR A 445 0.83 8.65 37.47
CA THR A 445 2.24 8.59 37.87
C THR A 445 3.07 8.13 36.68
N TRP A 446 3.95 9.00 36.19
CA TRP A 446 4.83 8.69 35.06
C TRP A 446 6.04 7.88 35.49
N VAL A 447 6.39 6.88 34.69
CA VAL A 447 7.56 6.03 34.92
C VAL A 447 8.80 6.70 34.32
N GLY A 448 9.75 7.01 35.20
CA GLY A 448 10.93 7.81 34.86
C GLY A 448 10.63 9.30 34.74
N LEU A 449 11.68 10.12 34.76
CA LEU A 449 11.56 11.59 34.76
C LEU A 449 11.42 12.20 33.35
N THR A 450 11.69 11.43 32.28
CA THR A 450 11.79 11.94 30.91
C THR A 450 11.21 10.97 29.88
N ARG A 451 10.87 11.51 28.70
CA ARG A 451 10.63 10.72 27.49
C ARG A 451 11.87 9.91 27.12
N ALA A 452 11.69 8.67 26.70
CA ALA A 452 12.78 7.87 26.13
C ALA A 452 12.87 8.08 24.61
N ASN A 453 14.09 8.10 24.09
CA ASN A 453 14.39 8.21 22.65
C ASN A 453 13.73 9.41 21.94
N SER A 454 14.20 10.63 22.20
CA SER A 454 13.71 11.84 21.49
C SER A 454 13.85 11.71 19.96
N PRO A 455 12.84 12.09 19.16
CA PRO A 455 12.92 12.08 17.69
C PRO A 455 13.69 13.27 17.13
N TYR A 456 13.87 14.34 17.94
CA TYR A 456 14.40 15.63 17.51
C TYR A 456 15.90 15.62 17.27
N PHE A 457 16.32 16.39 16.27
CA PHE A 457 17.72 16.54 15.85
C PHE A 457 18.38 15.22 15.41
N LYS A 458 17.55 14.28 14.93
CA LYS A 458 18.01 13.01 14.33
C LYS A 458 17.57 12.97 12.86
N PRO A 459 18.51 12.98 11.90
CA PRO A 459 18.16 12.95 10.49
C PRO A 459 17.60 11.57 10.10
N ARG A 460 16.55 11.56 9.28
CA ARG A 460 15.94 10.36 8.69
C ARG A 460 16.16 10.41 7.19
N VAL A 461 16.97 9.48 6.69
CA VAL A 461 17.30 9.37 5.26
C VAL A 461 16.46 8.27 4.64
N THR A 462 15.61 8.62 3.68
CA THR A 462 14.81 7.68 2.90
C THR A 462 15.39 7.59 1.50
N ILE A 463 15.75 6.39 1.07
CA ILE A 463 16.36 6.14 -0.24
C ILE A 463 15.36 5.44 -1.15
N GLY A 464 15.30 5.83 -2.42
CA GLY A 464 14.50 5.14 -3.42
C GLY A 464 14.83 5.58 -4.85
N PRO A 465 14.32 4.86 -5.87
CA PRO A 465 14.50 5.26 -7.25
C PRO A 465 13.57 6.43 -7.61
N ALA A 466 14.10 7.37 -8.38
CA ALA A 466 13.35 8.31 -9.19
C ALA A 466 13.46 7.86 -10.65
N LEU A 467 12.32 7.76 -11.33
CA LEU A 467 12.23 7.16 -12.65
C LEU A 467 11.25 7.98 -13.49
N THR A 468 11.74 8.47 -14.61
CA THR A 468 10.92 9.00 -15.69
C THR A 468 11.04 8.03 -16.87
N ASN A 469 9.92 7.65 -17.46
CA ASN A 469 9.91 6.68 -18.56
C ASN A 469 8.80 6.92 -19.57
N THR A 470 8.92 6.26 -20.71
CA THR A 470 7.91 6.21 -21.76
C THR A 470 7.73 4.77 -22.23
N TYR A 471 6.54 4.47 -22.78
CA TYR A 471 6.17 3.13 -23.22
C TYR A 471 5.58 3.20 -24.62
N ALA A 472 5.95 2.23 -25.46
CA ALA A 472 5.38 2.03 -26.79
C ALA A 472 5.28 3.33 -27.60
N THR A 473 6.38 4.07 -27.68
CA THR A 473 6.45 5.37 -28.38
C THR A 473 7.04 5.20 -29.77
N GLU A 474 6.85 6.18 -30.65
CA GLU A 474 7.46 6.16 -31.98
C GLU A 474 9.00 6.16 -31.95
N LEU A 475 9.61 6.46 -30.79
CA LEU A 475 11.06 6.46 -30.59
C LEU A 475 11.58 5.11 -30.08
N GLY A 476 10.83 4.45 -29.21
CA GLY A 476 11.25 3.19 -28.59
C GLY A 476 10.12 2.46 -27.84
N VAL A 477 10.33 1.15 -27.62
CA VAL A 477 9.39 0.30 -26.86
C VAL A 477 9.37 0.68 -25.38
N TYR A 478 10.54 0.95 -24.81
CA TYR A 478 10.70 1.37 -23.43
C TYR A 478 11.93 2.24 -23.25
N ASP A 479 11.71 3.52 -22.92
CA ASP A 479 12.77 4.47 -22.66
C ASP A 479 12.69 4.96 -21.22
N LEU A 480 13.85 5.16 -20.60
CA LEU A 480 13.90 5.57 -19.20
C LEU A 480 15.07 6.48 -18.87
N SER A 481 14.86 7.27 -17.82
CA SER A 481 15.87 7.97 -17.06
C SER A 481 15.74 7.59 -15.59
N LEU A 482 16.80 7.03 -15.02
CA LEU A 482 16.86 6.55 -13.65
C LEU A 482 17.80 7.42 -12.81
N ALA A 483 17.35 7.80 -11.63
CA ALA A 483 18.15 8.39 -10.58
C ALA A 483 17.94 7.70 -9.23
N LEU A 484 18.96 7.78 -8.37
CA LEU A 484 18.86 7.40 -6.97
C LEU A 484 18.53 8.65 -6.15
N ARG A 485 17.37 8.65 -5.50
CA ARG A 485 16.88 9.75 -4.66
C ARG A 485 17.14 9.48 -3.19
N ALA A 486 17.52 10.54 -2.47
CA ALA A 486 17.58 10.57 -1.02
C ALA A 486 16.74 11.73 -0.48
N ASP A 487 15.80 11.42 0.40
CA ASP A 487 14.98 12.38 1.13
C ASP A 487 15.43 12.39 2.59
N ILE A 488 15.93 13.54 3.05
CA ILE A 488 16.38 13.77 4.43
C ILE A 488 15.30 14.56 5.16
N ASP A 489 14.78 13.99 6.25
CA ASP A 489 13.86 14.65 7.17
C ASP A 489 14.52 14.85 8.55
N LEU A 490 14.55 16.08 9.02
CA LEU A 490 15.12 16.47 10.31
C LEU A 490 14.04 17.20 11.14
N PRO A 491 13.32 16.50 12.03
CA PRO A 491 12.40 17.14 12.95
C PRO A 491 13.19 17.91 14.00
N LEU A 492 12.73 19.12 14.29
CA LEU A 492 13.39 20.08 15.17
C LEU A 492 12.57 20.37 16.43
N TRP A 493 11.23 20.40 16.30
CA TRP A 493 10.29 20.55 17.41
C TRP A 493 8.91 19.98 17.03
N GLN A 494 7.92 20.13 17.92
CA GLN A 494 6.57 19.59 17.71
C GLN A 494 5.97 20.01 16.36
N GLY A 495 5.73 19.01 15.51
CA GLY A 495 5.22 19.16 14.15
C GLY A 495 6.14 19.92 13.18
N GLY A 496 7.29 20.42 13.61
CA GLY A 496 8.15 21.31 12.84
C GLY A 496 9.53 20.74 12.55
N GLY A 497 10.03 20.96 11.33
CA GLY A 497 11.30 20.42 10.90
C GLY A 497 11.78 20.96 9.55
N VAL A 498 12.89 20.40 9.09
CA VAL A 498 13.48 20.69 7.79
C VAL A 498 13.51 19.42 6.96
N SER A 499 13.14 19.53 5.69
CA SER A 499 13.24 18.44 4.74
C SER A 499 14.06 18.87 3.53
N VAL A 500 15.06 18.06 3.18
CA VAL A 500 15.92 18.25 2.01
C VAL A 500 15.86 17.01 1.16
N SER A 501 15.57 17.20 -0.12
CA SER A 501 15.52 16.14 -1.12
C SER A 501 16.56 16.39 -2.19
N GLY A 502 17.20 15.32 -2.63
CA GLY A 502 18.12 15.38 -3.76
C GLY A 502 18.26 14.01 -4.40
N GLN A 503 18.86 14.00 -5.58
CA GLN A 503 19.01 12.79 -6.36
C GLN A 503 20.29 12.82 -7.18
N VAL A 504 20.79 11.63 -7.50
CA VAL A 504 21.94 11.41 -8.36
C VAL A 504 21.51 10.59 -9.55
N HIS A 505 21.75 11.13 -10.74
CA HIS A 505 21.51 10.45 -11.99
C HIS A 505 22.32 9.14 -12.08
N VAL A 506 21.67 8.04 -12.47
CA VAL A 506 22.27 6.69 -12.54
C VAL A 506 22.42 6.23 -14.00
N ALA A 507 21.34 6.21 -14.78
CA ALA A 507 21.34 5.67 -16.14
C ALA A 507 20.23 6.29 -17.02
N ASN A 508 20.46 6.31 -18.34
CA ASN A 508 19.45 6.67 -19.34
C ASN A 508 19.48 5.68 -20.51
N THR A 509 18.35 5.53 -21.20
CA THR A 509 18.34 5.12 -22.60
C THR A 509 18.75 6.27 -23.52
N ASP A 510 19.04 5.96 -24.78
CA ASP A 510 19.56 6.94 -25.75
C ASP A 510 18.61 8.12 -25.98
N ASP A 511 17.29 7.89 -25.95
CA ASP A 511 16.27 8.94 -26.15
C ASP A 511 16.17 9.94 -24.99
N PHE A 512 16.69 9.58 -23.81
CA PHE A 512 16.88 10.49 -22.67
C PHE A 512 18.27 11.14 -22.65
N GLY A 513 19.07 10.96 -23.71
CA GLY A 513 20.37 11.60 -23.88
C GLY A 513 20.32 13.14 -23.84
N LYS A 514 21.48 13.78 -23.67
CA LYS A 514 21.60 15.25 -23.48
C LYS A 514 21.07 16.07 -24.67
N THR A 515 21.09 15.50 -25.87
CA THR A 515 20.64 16.14 -27.11
C THR A 515 19.44 15.41 -27.73
N ALA A 516 18.87 14.44 -27.03
CA ALA A 516 17.83 13.56 -27.53
C ALA A 516 16.42 14.13 -27.27
N PRO A 517 15.35 13.54 -27.86
CA PRO A 517 13.99 14.06 -27.76
C PRO A 517 13.49 14.26 -26.32
N PHE A 518 13.83 13.36 -25.39
CA PHE A 518 13.38 13.44 -23.99
C PHE A 518 14.34 14.17 -23.05
N LYS A 519 15.30 14.94 -23.58
CA LYS A 519 16.32 15.63 -22.76
C LYS A 519 15.78 16.50 -21.63
N HIS A 520 14.57 17.06 -21.76
CA HIS A 520 13.93 17.94 -20.77
C HIS A 520 13.20 17.18 -19.66
N TYR A 521 13.00 15.88 -19.82
CA TYR A 521 12.34 14.99 -18.86
C TYR A 521 13.33 14.02 -18.20
N ARG A 522 14.62 14.25 -18.39
CA ARG A 522 15.67 13.43 -17.79
C ARG A 522 15.71 13.65 -16.29
N GLU A 523 16.02 12.60 -15.54
CA GLU A 523 16.39 12.74 -14.14
C GLU A 523 17.76 13.44 -14.05
N HIS A 524 17.80 14.58 -13.36
CA HIS A 524 19.01 15.38 -13.18
C HIS A 524 19.65 15.10 -11.81
N THR A 525 20.98 15.25 -11.71
CA THR A 525 21.67 15.25 -10.42
C THR A 525 21.53 16.63 -9.77
N GLY A 526 21.08 16.68 -8.52
CA GLY A 526 20.92 17.94 -7.79
C GLY A 526 20.09 17.81 -6.52
N VAL A 527 20.01 18.91 -5.78
CA VAL A 527 19.02 19.10 -4.71
C VAL A 527 17.77 19.64 -5.38
N ASP A 528 16.65 18.91 -5.31
CA ASP A 528 15.41 19.37 -5.92
C ASP A 528 14.55 20.15 -4.94
N ARG A 529 14.66 19.90 -3.62
CA ARG A 529 13.83 20.59 -2.62
C ARG A 529 14.61 20.80 -1.33
N ALA A 530 14.42 21.97 -0.72
CA ALA A 530 14.91 22.28 0.62
C ALA A 530 13.91 23.19 1.33
N VAL A 531 13.18 22.64 2.28
CA VAL A 531 12.01 23.29 2.88
C VAL A 531 12.02 23.21 4.40
N PHE A 532 11.56 24.28 5.02
CA PHE A 532 11.07 24.25 6.38
C PHE A 532 9.58 23.85 6.36
N TYR A 533 9.14 23.03 7.30
CA TYR A 533 7.74 22.64 7.44
C TYR A 533 7.23 22.79 8.86
N GLN A 534 5.92 23.01 8.98
CA GLN A 534 5.19 22.96 10.24
C GLN A 534 3.85 22.25 10.04
N THR A 535 3.57 21.30 10.91
CA THR A 535 2.33 20.52 10.96
C THR A 535 1.57 20.83 12.25
N PHE A 536 0.25 20.91 12.15
CA PHE A 536 -0.66 21.09 13.26
C PHE A 536 -1.80 20.06 13.18
N ALA A 537 -2.08 19.40 14.31
CA ALA A 537 -3.37 18.75 14.52
C ALA A 537 -4.33 19.76 15.15
N LEU A 538 -5.50 19.92 14.52
CA LEU A 538 -6.55 20.86 14.89
C LEU A 538 -7.79 20.07 15.36
N PRO A 539 -8.73 20.71 16.07
CA PRO A 539 -9.98 20.07 16.47
C PRO A 539 -10.78 19.48 15.29
N PHE A 540 -11.64 18.50 15.59
CA PHE A 540 -12.58 17.90 14.63
C PHE A 540 -11.93 17.15 13.44
N GLY A 541 -10.75 16.54 13.66
CA GLY A 541 -10.10 15.71 12.66
C GLY A 541 -9.40 16.51 11.55
N LEU A 542 -9.11 17.79 11.80
CA LEU A 542 -8.40 18.66 10.87
C LEU A 542 -6.88 18.59 11.11
N TYR A 543 -6.12 18.52 10.03
CA TYR A 543 -4.67 18.60 10.03
C TYR A 543 -4.24 19.65 9.00
N ASN A 544 -3.25 20.47 9.36
CA ASN A 544 -2.64 21.42 8.43
C ASN A 544 -1.14 21.20 8.40
N GLN A 545 -0.56 21.26 7.21
CA GLN A 545 0.87 21.30 7.01
C GLN A 545 1.22 22.43 6.05
N THR A 546 2.17 23.28 6.47
CA THR A 546 2.72 24.34 5.61
C THR A 546 4.21 24.08 5.40
N GLN A 547 4.66 24.21 4.16
CA GLN A 547 6.07 24.09 3.75
C GLN A 547 6.50 25.37 3.05
N VAL A 548 7.68 25.90 3.39
CA VAL A 548 8.26 27.10 2.76
C VAL A 548 9.72 26.84 2.46
N GLY A 549 10.17 27.19 1.25
CA GLY A 549 11.57 27.07 0.89
C GLY A 549 11.82 27.00 -0.60
N TYR A 550 12.86 26.26 -0.97
CA TYR A 550 13.32 26.05 -2.33
C TYR A 550 12.68 24.82 -2.96
N PHE A 551 12.29 24.97 -4.22
CA PHE A 551 11.73 23.91 -5.06
C PHE A 551 12.33 24.00 -6.47
N GLN A 552 12.83 22.89 -6.97
CA GLN A 552 13.31 22.72 -8.33
C GLN A 552 12.33 21.82 -9.06
N GLU A 553 11.81 22.34 -10.17
CA GLU A 553 11.07 21.56 -11.16
C GLU A 553 11.85 21.72 -12.48
N THR A 554 11.21 22.17 -13.55
CA THR A 554 11.95 22.63 -14.75
C THR A 554 12.84 23.85 -14.45
N TYR A 555 12.50 24.64 -13.43
CA TYR A 555 13.20 25.85 -13.01
C TYR A 555 13.35 25.89 -11.48
N ASP A 556 14.15 26.85 -11.01
CA ASP A 556 14.36 27.14 -9.60
C ASP A 556 13.30 28.10 -9.05
N TYR A 557 12.64 27.69 -7.97
CA TYR A 557 11.59 28.45 -7.31
C TYR A 557 11.86 28.62 -5.82
N SER A 558 11.42 29.77 -5.29
CA SER A 558 11.13 29.94 -3.87
C SER A 558 9.62 29.94 -3.71
N GLY A 559 9.07 29.16 -2.78
CA GLY A 559 7.63 29.00 -2.68
C GLY A 559 7.11 28.54 -1.34
N ILE A 560 5.79 28.42 -1.29
CA ILE A 560 5.01 27.90 -0.18
C ILE A 560 4.04 26.84 -0.69
N ILE A 561 3.90 25.74 0.05
CA ILE A 561 2.85 24.73 -0.14
C ILE A 561 2.07 24.63 1.17
N ASN A 562 0.74 24.63 1.08
CA ASN A 562 -0.15 24.37 2.19
C ASN A 562 -1.06 23.19 1.85
N GLU A 563 -1.06 22.20 2.74
CA GLU A 563 -1.94 21.04 2.70
C GLU A 563 -2.85 21.09 3.93
N THR A 564 -4.16 21.01 3.74
CA THR A 564 -5.13 20.88 4.83
C THR A 564 -5.97 19.65 4.58
N ALA A 565 -6.05 18.75 5.55
CA ALA A 565 -6.85 17.53 5.45
C ALA A 565 -7.84 17.43 6.62
N TRP A 566 -9.09 17.12 6.29
CA TRP A 566 -10.10 16.70 7.25
C TRP A 566 -10.31 15.19 7.14
N LEU A 567 -10.42 14.50 8.27
CA LEU A 567 -10.82 13.10 8.34
C LEU A 567 -12.13 12.97 9.12
N SER A 568 -13.03 12.12 8.61
CA SER A 568 -14.20 11.69 9.38
C SER A 568 -13.77 10.94 10.66
N PRO A 569 -14.57 10.93 11.74
CA PRO A 569 -14.21 10.26 12.99
C PRO A 569 -13.85 8.77 12.86
N ALA A 570 -14.52 8.05 11.95
CA ALA A 570 -14.24 6.64 11.64
C ALA A 570 -13.09 6.47 10.62
N GLY A 571 -12.58 7.56 10.05
CA GLY A 571 -11.54 7.61 9.03
C GLY A 571 -11.92 7.01 7.67
N ARG A 572 -13.22 6.83 7.38
CA ARG A 572 -13.69 6.39 6.05
C ARG A 572 -13.59 7.46 4.97
N HIS A 573 -13.75 8.71 5.37
CA HIS A 573 -13.73 9.85 4.46
C HIS A 573 -12.56 10.76 4.80
N LYS A 574 -11.86 11.21 3.76
CA LYS A 574 -10.84 12.26 3.86
C LYS A 574 -11.09 13.30 2.79
N VAL A 575 -11.08 14.57 3.17
CA VAL A 575 -11.13 15.71 2.25
C VAL A 575 -9.84 16.50 2.42
N SER A 576 -9.11 16.76 1.33
CA SER A 576 -7.82 17.44 1.38
C SER A 576 -7.78 18.59 0.37
N ALA A 577 -7.40 19.77 0.84
CA ALA A 577 -7.07 20.91 -0.01
C ALA A 577 -5.54 21.06 -0.06
N ASN A 578 -4.99 21.18 -1.27
CA ASN A 578 -3.56 21.41 -1.48
C ASN A 578 -3.38 22.60 -2.43
N ALA A 579 -2.68 23.61 -1.95
CA ALA A 579 -2.39 24.83 -2.70
C ALA A 579 -0.90 25.20 -2.56
N GLY A 580 -0.29 25.63 -3.67
CA GLY A 580 1.08 26.13 -3.66
C GLY A 580 1.25 27.40 -4.47
N TYR A 581 2.16 28.27 -4.05
CA TYR A 581 2.55 29.50 -4.73
C TYR A 581 4.08 29.62 -4.77
N PHE A 582 4.61 29.92 -5.95
CA PHE A 582 6.03 29.83 -6.26
C PHE A 582 6.46 31.03 -7.09
N VAL A 583 7.62 31.58 -6.78
CA VAL A 583 8.26 32.68 -7.50
C VAL A 583 9.55 32.17 -8.11
N TYR A 584 9.77 32.44 -9.40
CA TYR A 584 11.01 32.07 -10.06
C TYR A 584 12.19 32.82 -9.42
N GLN A 585 13.31 32.15 -9.18
CA GLN A 585 14.51 32.82 -8.66
C GLN A 585 15.24 33.63 -9.73
N ASN A 586 15.22 33.15 -10.98
CA ASN A 586 16.03 33.69 -12.08
C ASN A 586 15.21 34.46 -13.14
N TYR A 587 13.89 34.56 -12.96
CA TYR A 587 12.97 35.18 -13.92
C TYR A 587 11.89 35.99 -13.20
N ASN A 588 11.31 36.98 -13.87
CA ASN A 588 10.14 37.67 -13.35
C ASN A 588 8.87 36.88 -13.70
N GLY A 589 8.24 36.28 -12.69
CA GLY A 589 7.00 35.52 -12.85
C GLY A 589 6.68 34.70 -11.62
N ASN A 590 5.54 34.00 -11.67
CA ASN A 590 5.13 33.08 -10.63
C ASN A 590 4.50 31.81 -11.22
N ARG A 591 4.31 30.82 -10.34
CA ARG A 591 3.57 29.59 -10.60
C ARG A 591 2.72 29.30 -9.38
N ASP A 592 1.51 28.80 -9.58
CA ASP A 592 0.64 28.32 -8.51
C ASP A 592 -0.20 27.14 -8.99
N TYR A 593 -0.69 26.36 -8.03
CA TYR A 593 -1.65 25.28 -8.26
C TYR A 593 -2.57 25.16 -7.05
N LYS A 594 -3.79 24.67 -7.27
CA LYS A 594 -4.84 24.56 -6.25
C LYS A 594 -5.71 23.36 -6.57
N THR A 595 -5.69 22.37 -5.69
CA THR A 595 -6.44 21.12 -5.85
C THR A 595 -7.25 20.79 -4.62
N LEU A 596 -8.41 20.18 -4.84
CA LEU A 596 -9.25 19.59 -3.80
C LEU A 596 -9.36 18.10 -4.09
N SER A 597 -9.14 17.28 -3.06
CA SER A 597 -9.19 15.83 -3.14
C SER A 597 -10.19 15.26 -2.14
N TYR A 598 -10.89 14.22 -2.56
CA TYR A 598 -11.75 13.39 -1.72
C TYR A 598 -11.27 11.94 -1.80
N GLN A 599 -11.16 11.29 -0.65
CA GLN A 599 -10.85 9.87 -0.54
C GLN A 599 -11.94 9.15 0.26
N TYR A 600 -12.38 8.01 -0.25
CA TYR A 600 -13.25 7.06 0.44
C TYR A 600 -12.53 5.71 0.64
N ASN A 601 -12.53 5.22 1.87
CA ASN A 601 -11.91 3.95 2.25
C ASN A 601 -12.99 2.86 2.38
N TRP A 602 -13.04 1.95 1.40
CA TRP A 602 -13.84 0.73 1.47
C TRP A 602 -13.00 -0.39 2.10
N VAL A 603 -12.83 -0.28 3.41
CA VAL A 603 -11.94 -1.15 4.19
C VAL A 603 -12.31 -2.62 4.14
N GLU A 604 -13.59 -2.96 3.98
CA GLU A 604 -14.04 -4.35 3.88
C GLU A 604 -13.56 -5.06 2.61
N GLN A 605 -13.12 -4.30 1.60
CA GLN A 605 -12.63 -4.84 0.33
C GLN A 605 -11.16 -4.50 0.08
N ASP A 606 -10.50 -3.84 1.03
CA ASP A 606 -9.15 -3.30 0.85
C ASP A 606 -9.04 -2.36 -0.37
N ILE A 607 -10.07 -1.53 -0.61
CA ILE A 607 -10.09 -0.59 -1.75
C ILE A 607 -10.19 0.84 -1.25
N THR A 608 -9.42 1.75 -1.88
CA THR A 608 -9.58 3.19 -1.68
C THR A 608 -9.87 3.93 -2.98
N PHE A 609 -10.89 4.77 -2.96
CA PHE A 609 -11.30 5.60 -4.09
C PHE A 609 -10.86 7.03 -3.86
N HIS A 610 -10.30 7.66 -4.89
CA HIS A 610 -9.74 9.01 -4.84
C HIS A 610 -10.32 9.81 -6.01
N ALA A 611 -10.73 11.04 -5.71
CA ALA A 611 -11.14 12.02 -6.70
C ALA A 611 -10.43 13.35 -6.40
N THR A 612 -9.67 13.87 -7.34
CA THR A 612 -8.94 15.13 -7.23
C THR A 612 -9.35 16.06 -8.36
N ALA A 613 -9.66 17.31 -8.06
CA ALA A 613 -10.00 18.30 -9.08
C ALA A 613 -9.42 19.67 -8.74
N GLY A 614 -9.16 20.48 -9.77
CA GLY A 614 -8.67 21.84 -9.61
C GLY A 614 -7.73 22.26 -10.74
N GLU A 615 -6.87 23.23 -10.43
CA GLU A 615 -5.80 23.71 -11.30
C GLU A 615 -4.49 23.07 -10.85
N PHE A 616 -3.84 22.36 -11.76
CA PHE A 616 -2.63 21.59 -11.52
C PHE A 616 -1.37 22.41 -11.82
N TRP A 617 -0.20 21.85 -11.47
CA TRP A 617 1.09 22.51 -11.67
C TRP A 617 1.32 22.97 -13.10
N SER A 618 0.87 22.20 -14.08
CA SER A 618 1.05 22.50 -15.50
C SER A 618 0.09 23.58 -16.02
N LYS A 619 -0.72 24.20 -15.14
CA LYS A 619 -1.81 25.15 -15.44
C LYS A 619 -2.96 24.54 -16.24
N ASP A 620 -3.01 23.23 -16.30
CA ASP A 620 -4.17 22.49 -16.75
C ASP A 620 -5.20 22.40 -15.62
N THR A 621 -6.48 22.48 -15.99
CA THR A 621 -7.60 22.39 -15.07
C THR A 621 -8.42 21.16 -15.42
N GLY A 622 -8.87 20.42 -14.41
CA GLY A 622 -9.72 19.26 -14.63
C GLY A 622 -9.82 18.37 -13.41
N ALA A 623 -9.98 17.07 -13.65
CA ALA A 623 -10.16 16.09 -12.60
C ALA A 623 -9.39 14.78 -12.85
N LYS A 624 -9.06 14.10 -11.76
CA LYS A 624 -8.44 12.78 -11.69
C LYS A 624 -9.28 11.88 -10.79
N LEU A 625 -9.52 10.66 -11.25
CA LEU A 625 -10.14 9.59 -10.48
C LEU A 625 -9.14 8.45 -10.36
N GLU A 626 -9.02 7.84 -9.18
CA GLU A 626 -8.16 6.69 -8.96
C GLU A 626 -8.82 5.71 -7.98
N SER A 627 -8.79 4.42 -8.32
CA SER A 627 -9.15 3.32 -7.41
C SER A 627 -7.90 2.52 -7.09
N ARG A 628 -7.56 2.36 -5.81
CA ARG A 628 -6.40 1.59 -5.34
C ARG A 628 -6.87 0.31 -4.68
N PHE A 629 -6.41 -0.83 -5.19
CA PHE A 629 -6.67 -2.17 -4.67
C PHE A 629 -5.46 -2.60 -3.84
N TRP A 630 -5.64 -2.64 -2.52
CA TRP A 630 -4.57 -2.90 -1.55
C TRP A 630 -4.35 -4.40 -1.36
N PHE A 631 -3.08 -4.72 -1.19
CA PHE A 631 -2.52 -6.05 -1.11
C PHE A 631 -1.45 -6.03 -0.01
N GLY A 632 -1.91 -6.10 1.24
CA GLY A 632 -1.08 -5.80 2.40
C GLY A 632 -0.58 -4.34 2.40
N ASP A 633 0.71 -4.16 2.13
CA ASP A 633 1.36 -2.84 2.07
C ASP A 633 1.61 -2.33 0.63
N SER A 634 1.32 -3.18 -0.36
CA SER A 634 1.38 -2.86 -1.78
C SER A 634 -0.02 -2.54 -2.32
N TYR A 635 -0.11 -1.90 -3.48
CA TYR A 635 -1.38 -1.77 -4.19
C TYR A 635 -1.20 -1.67 -5.69
N ILE A 636 -2.23 -2.07 -6.42
CA ILE A 636 -2.40 -1.72 -7.84
C ILE A 636 -3.50 -0.68 -7.94
N GLY A 637 -3.26 0.40 -8.66
CA GLY A 637 -4.21 1.50 -8.85
C GLY A 637 -4.63 1.66 -10.30
N LEU A 638 -5.93 1.75 -10.55
CA LEU A 638 -6.51 2.16 -11.83
C LEU A 638 -6.84 3.64 -11.76
N PHE A 639 -6.44 4.42 -12.77
CA PHE A 639 -6.72 5.85 -12.78
C PHE A 639 -7.18 6.37 -14.14
N TYR A 640 -7.96 7.44 -14.07
CA TYR A 640 -8.43 8.22 -15.19
C TYR A 640 -8.20 9.71 -14.90
N GLU A 641 -7.70 10.45 -15.88
CA GLU A 641 -7.40 11.88 -15.80
C GLU A 641 -8.05 12.57 -16.99
N ASN A 642 -8.73 13.68 -16.73
CA ASN A 642 -9.28 14.56 -17.75
C ASN A 642 -8.95 16.00 -17.38
N THR A 643 -7.86 16.50 -17.94
CA THR A 643 -7.42 17.89 -17.79
C THR A 643 -7.24 18.54 -19.17
N SER A 644 -6.01 18.74 -19.62
CA SER A 644 -5.72 19.18 -20.99
C SER A 644 -5.69 18.02 -22.00
N ALA A 645 -5.53 16.78 -21.55
CA ALA A 645 -5.86 15.58 -22.30
C ALA A 645 -6.58 14.55 -21.41
N GLN A 646 -7.18 13.56 -22.07
CA GLN A 646 -7.82 12.43 -21.41
C GLN A 646 -6.84 11.26 -21.38
N LYS A 647 -6.56 10.75 -20.19
CA LYS A 647 -5.64 9.63 -19.97
C LYS A 647 -6.28 8.59 -19.07
N ALA A 648 -5.96 7.34 -19.33
CA ALA A 648 -6.22 6.24 -18.42
C ALA A 648 -4.93 5.45 -18.21
N GLY A 649 -4.79 4.82 -17.04
CA GLY A 649 -3.59 4.09 -16.74
C GLY A 649 -3.70 3.19 -15.52
N VAL A 650 -2.63 2.44 -15.35
CA VAL A 650 -2.41 1.54 -14.22
C VAL A 650 -1.22 2.06 -13.43
N SER A 651 -1.20 1.69 -12.17
CA SER A 651 -0.12 2.06 -11.28
C SER A 651 0.13 0.96 -10.28
N ILE A 652 1.38 0.83 -9.88
CA ILE A 652 1.78 -0.11 -8.83
C ILE A 652 2.46 0.67 -7.73
N SER A 653 2.23 0.28 -6.49
CA SER A 653 3.06 0.70 -5.38
C SER A 653 3.54 -0.48 -4.57
N ILE A 654 4.85 -0.48 -4.30
CA ILE A 654 5.54 -1.50 -3.52
C ILE A 654 6.45 -0.86 -2.48
N PRO A 655 6.58 -1.45 -1.28
CA PRO A 655 7.56 -1.02 -0.30
C PRO A 655 8.97 -1.47 -0.72
N LEU A 656 9.93 -0.54 -0.71
CA LEU A 656 11.35 -0.80 -0.97
C LEU A 656 12.18 -0.85 0.33
N THR A 657 11.54 -1.16 1.44
CA THR A 657 12.13 -1.23 2.79
C THR A 657 11.54 -2.43 3.51
N SER A 658 12.17 -2.98 4.56
CA SER A 658 11.65 -4.13 5.32
C SER A 658 10.35 -3.80 6.07
N ARG A 659 9.65 -4.81 6.62
CA ARG A 659 8.43 -4.55 7.42
C ARG A 659 8.74 -3.73 8.67
N LYS A 660 9.82 -4.10 9.39
CA LYS A 660 10.45 -3.30 10.44
C LYS A 660 11.76 -2.70 9.93
N ASP A 661 11.84 -1.38 9.86
CA ASP A 661 13.01 -0.61 9.46
C ASP A 661 14.07 -0.54 10.57
N MET A 662 15.26 -0.06 10.20
CA MET A 662 16.33 0.21 11.15
C MET A 662 15.86 1.15 12.27
N ALA A 663 16.14 0.81 13.53
CA ALA A 663 15.86 1.71 14.65
C ALA A 663 16.67 3.01 14.54
N VAL A 664 16.12 4.11 15.05
CA VAL A 664 16.78 5.42 15.00
C VAL A 664 17.94 5.46 16.00
N THR A 665 19.15 5.67 15.51
CA THR A 665 20.35 5.80 16.36
C THR A 665 20.58 7.25 16.79
N ARG A 666 21.62 7.50 17.60
CA ARG A 666 22.07 8.88 17.89
C ARG A 666 22.53 9.67 16.66
N TYR A 667 22.83 8.98 15.56
CA TYR A 667 23.29 9.57 14.31
C TYR A 667 22.17 9.72 13.27
N GLY A 668 20.98 9.17 13.54
CA GLY A 668 19.85 9.17 12.61
C GLY A 668 19.42 7.77 12.16
N GLN A 669 18.66 7.75 11.08
CA GLN A 669 18.05 6.56 10.48
C GLN A 669 18.28 6.55 8.97
N ILE A 670 18.47 5.36 8.40
CA ILE A 670 18.46 5.10 6.96
C ILE A 670 17.39 4.03 6.71
N LYS A 671 16.54 4.28 5.72
CA LYS A 671 15.46 3.36 5.31
C LYS A 671 15.21 3.45 3.81
N GLY A 672 14.54 2.43 3.28
CA GLY A 672 14.04 2.47 1.90
C GLY A 672 12.70 3.22 1.83
N LYS A 673 12.28 3.55 0.61
CA LYS A 673 10.98 4.17 0.35
C LYS A 673 9.83 3.21 0.70
N GLU A 674 8.97 3.61 1.63
CA GLU A 674 7.89 2.78 2.18
C GLU A 674 6.77 2.50 1.18
N ALA A 675 6.63 3.33 0.14
CA ALA A 675 5.65 3.19 -0.93
C ALA A 675 6.22 3.81 -2.21
N TRP A 676 7.11 3.07 -2.89
CA TRP A 676 7.54 3.48 -4.21
C TRP A 676 6.39 3.26 -5.19
N ARG A 677 6.09 4.26 -6.01
CA ARG A 677 4.95 4.27 -6.92
C ARG A 677 5.44 4.39 -8.35
N HIS A 678 4.87 3.59 -9.22
CA HIS A 678 5.12 3.61 -10.65
C HIS A 678 3.82 3.61 -11.44
N THR A 679 3.80 4.24 -12.61
CA THR A 679 2.59 4.40 -13.43
C THR A 679 2.89 4.10 -14.89
N ALA A 680 1.94 3.47 -15.56
CA ALA A 680 1.88 3.35 -17.01
C ALA A 680 0.52 3.88 -17.48
N SER A 681 0.50 4.73 -18.51
CA SER A 681 -0.73 5.37 -18.97
C SER A 681 -0.69 5.65 -20.46
N THR A 682 -1.87 5.70 -21.07
CA THR A 682 -2.06 6.08 -22.48
C THR A 682 -3.12 7.17 -22.59
N GLN A 683 -3.10 7.92 -23.69
CA GLN A 683 -4.23 8.79 -24.01
C GLN A 683 -5.42 7.97 -24.49
N ILE A 684 -6.63 8.41 -24.17
CA ILE A 684 -7.86 7.74 -24.63
C ILE A 684 -8.68 8.64 -25.56
N GLY A 685 -9.35 8.03 -26.53
CA GLY A 685 -10.31 8.70 -27.43
C GLY A 685 -9.67 9.63 -28.48
N LYS A 686 -8.51 9.25 -29.05
CA LYS A 686 -7.63 10.21 -29.73
C LYS A 686 -7.04 9.92 -31.11
N SER A 687 -7.32 8.90 -31.89
CA SER A 687 -6.66 8.58 -33.19
C SER A 687 -5.13 8.47 -33.25
N HIS A 688 -4.34 9.14 -32.39
CA HIS A 688 -2.88 9.05 -32.28
C HIS A 688 -2.44 9.16 -30.81
N ASN A 689 -1.46 8.37 -30.38
CA ASN A 689 -0.99 8.32 -29.00
C ASN A 689 0.14 9.33 -28.74
N ARG A 690 -0.20 10.63 -28.71
CA ARG A 690 0.81 11.66 -28.43
C ARG A 690 1.31 11.56 -26.99
N LEU A 691 2.63 11.53 -26.80
CA LEU A 691 3.23 11.64 -25.48
C LEU A 691 2.87 12.94 -24.79
N VAL A 692 2.40 12.80 -23.55
CA VAL A 692 1.96 13.90 -22.72
C VAL A 692 2.49 13.70 -21.32
N PHE A 693 3.39 14.62 -20.94
CA PHE A 693 4.07 14.65 -19.66
C PHE A 693 3.40 15.65 -18.73
N ASN A 694 3.49 15.40 -17.42
CA ASN A 694 3.12 16.31 -16.34
C ASN A 694 1.71 16.93 -16.40
N GLN A 695 0.74 16.25 -17.02
CA GLN A 695 -0.68 16.60 -16.86
C GLN A 695 -1.22 16.08 -15.54
N GLY A 696 -2.16 16.81 -14.93
CA GLY A 696 -2.71 16.46 -13.62
C GLY A 696 -1.64 16.43 -12.52
N TYR A 697 -0.47 17.03 -12.75
CA TYR A 697 0.69 16.95 -11.87
C TYR A 697 0.54 17.92 -10.69
N THR A 698 0.91 17.44 -9.50
CA THR A 698 1.12 18.28 -8.32
C THR A 698 2.53 17.99 -7.79
N PRO A 699 3.30 19.01 -7.38
CA PRO A 699 4.66 18.82 -6.89
C PRO A 699 4.69 17.87 -5.70
N GLY A 700 5.46 16.78 -5.83
CA GLY A 700 5.60 15.78 -4.78
C GLY A 700 6.41 16.31 -3.60
N THR A 701 6.04 15.92 -2.38
CA THR A 701 6.78 16.29 -1.17
C THR A 701 7.28 15.07 -0.39
N ALA A 702 8.48 15.15 0.18
CA ALA A 702 9.08 14.10 1.03
C ALA A 702 8.35 13.94 2.37
N ILE A 703 7.74 15.02 2.86
CA ILE A 703 6.84 15.03 4.01
C ILE A 703 5.46 15.56 3.61
N SER A 704 4.41 14.79 3.83
CA SER A 704 3.02 15.15 3.50
C SER A 704 2.05 14.67 4.58
N LEU A 705 0.89 15.30 4.69
CA LEU A 705 -0.14 14.81 5.62
C LEU A 705 -0.55 13.39 5.24
N ASP A 706 -0.83 13.15 3.96
CA ASP A 706 -1.26 11.84 3.48
C ASP A 706 -0.29 10.70 3.81
N ARG A 707 1.00 10.84 3.45
CA ARG A 707 1.99 9.76 3.59
C ARG A 707 2.60 9.73 4.98
N SER A 708 3.04 10.88 5.49
CA SER A 708 3.84 10.94 6.71
C SER A 708 3.01 10.85 7.98
N PHE A 709 1.79 11.40 7.99
CA PHE A 709 0.96 11.50 9.20
C PHE A 709 -0.30 10.62 9.16
N LEU A 710 -0.87 10.37 7.98
CA LEU A 710 -2.19 9.72 7.84
C LEU A 710 -2.12 8.32 7.21
N ASN A 711 -0.92 7.74 7.11
CA ASN A 711 -0.69 6.36 6.64
C ASN A 711 -1.41 6.05 5.32
N GLN A 712 -1.38 6.97 4.37
CA GLN A 712 -2.05 6.88 3.06
C GLN A 712 -3.58 6.64 3.16
N GLY A 713 -4.18 7.15 4.23
CA GLY A 713 -5.60 6.96 4.56
C GLY A 713 -5.92 5.64 5.26
N ARG A 714 -4.92 4.84 5.66
CA ARG A 714 -5.09 3.65 6.52
C ARG A 714 -5.00 3.95 8.02
N MET A 715 -4.97 5.23 8.39
CA MET A 715 -5.07 5.68 9.79
C MET A 715 -6.54 5.85 10.20
N SER A 716 -7.30 4.75 10.28
CA SER A 716 -8.72 4.76 10.63
C SER A 716 -9.13 3.64 11.59
N SER A 717 -10.20 3.87 12.38
CA SER A 717 -10.73 2.84 13.28
C SER A 717 -11.19 1.61 12.52
N ASP A 718 -11.93 1.83 11.44
CA ASP A 718 -12.51 0.74 10.65
C ASP A 718 -11.42 -0.08 9.96
N TYR A 719 -10.31 0.54 9.56
CA TYR A 719 -9.15 -0.16 9.02
C TYR A 719 -8.52 -1.10 10.06
N ILE A 720 -8.33 -0.63 11.30
CA ILE A 720 -7.77 -1.47 12.36
C ILE A 720 -8.71 -2.63 12.71
N TYR A 721 -10.02 -2.40 12.79
CA TYR A 721 -10.99 -3.48 13.02
C TYR A 721 -11.01 -4.51 11.89
N ALA A 722 -10.86 -4.07 10.64
CA ALA A 722 -10.73 -4.99 9.50
C ALA A 722 -9.41 -5.78 9.52
N ASN A 723 -8.38 -5.29 10.23
CA ASN A 723 -7.03 -5.83 10.22
C ASN A 723 -6.55 -6.31 11.62
N LEU A 724 -7.45 -6.77 12.50
CA LEU A 724 -7.08 -7.21 13.86
C LEU A 724 -6.06 -8.35 13.85
N ALA A 725 -6.16 -9.30 12.92
CA ALA A 725 -5.19 -10.39 12.76
C ALA A 725 -3.75 -9.87 12.57
N ARG A 726 -3.60 -8.73 11.87
CA ARG A 726 -2.31 -8.10 11.63
C ARG A 726 -1.66 -7.59 12.92
N LEU A 727 -2.46 -7.10 13.89
CA LEU A 727 -1.95 -6.70 15.21
C LEU A 727 -1.24 -7.87 15.91
N LYS A 728 -1.91 -9.03 15.96
CA LYS A 728 -1.34 -10.25 16.55
C LYS A 728 -0.12 -10.73 15.77
N ASN A 729 -0.21 -10.75 14.44
CA ASN A 729 0.88 -11.22 13.59
C ASN A 729 2.16 -10.37 13.75
N ALA A 730 2.04 -9.04 13.80
CA ALA A 730 3.18 -8.16 14.03
C ALA A 730 3.88 -8.45 15.37
N TYR A 731 3.12 -8.63 16.46
CA TYR A 731 3.72 -9.05 17.73
C TYR A 731 4.40 -10.42 17.63
N MET A 732 3.74 -11.42 17.03
CA MET A 732 4.30 -12.76 16.94
C MET A 732 5.59 -12.84 16.12
N GLU A 733 5.74 -11.99 15.11
CA GLU A 733 6.97 -11.89 14.30
C GLU A 733 8.13 -11.23 15.06
N TYR A 734 7.85 -10.25 15.93
CA TYR A 734 8.88 -9.40 16.57
C TYR A 734 9.00 -9.54 18.10
N LYS A 735 8.27 -10.45 18.74
CA LYS A 735 8.31 -10.66 20.20
C LYS A 735 9.66 -11.19 20.68
#